data_AF-A0A1C0UTF1-F1
#
_entry.id   AF-A0A1C0UTF1-F1
#
_cell.length_a   1.000
_cell.length_b   1.000
_cell.length_c   1.000
_cell.angle_alpha   90.00
_cell.angle_beta   90.00
_cell.angle_gamma   90.00
#
_symmetry.space_group_name_H-M   'P 1'
#
loop_
_entity.id
_entity.type
_entity.pdbx_description
1 polymer ?
#
loop_
_entity_poly.entity_id
_entity_poly.type
_entity_poly.pdbx_seq_one_letter_code
_entity_poly.pdbx_strand_id
1 'polypeptide(L)'
;MVAWRWHWLAMVTISLLGGSVSFGGPVTAAGRLIPNDQLPQSRPLLPHRAQSPEVDRLIQQADELFYRQDRYAEAARLYQQAIDQGGVNRPEAVGPLAQCLMLLGRDAEAIPLLRRFANGNPGNETWLSRLAIAEYRTRDYAAAEKHLLMAIQSWETKRASGDLNDIQRVTLLEQQSYAYRQLLRTLIAQGKTEAALEWAERGRARALVEVLMQQAARQPTAESLSIGQIRQLAKQLNATLVTYAVLGKTPKIIGDELEDDSIVAIWAVQPNGSIAFKEVDLAQVSAKSLTELVLAARGAMTAVLPTAGSATTELKRLYQLLIAPIAPQLPRDPNQRLVFVVQGATNLVPFAALQNPNGDYLVQTQTIATTPSLQVLAIAEQRRKTQTPAAQPGLVVGNPVLMPEVPAGPDGQRERLAPLPGAETEAQAVAQMLGVQPLLTDQATKSAIVAEMPNQRILHFATHGVLDLDANLNEFGRPRDPNAPKARRGGVIVSPGSVIIGGNVTVNGNNANLALAGEGVVQPAVPGLLALAPSRGDDGLLRAAEIATMRLQAQLVVLSACNTGRGRITGDGVMGLARSFLVAGVPTVVASLWKVPDNPTKTLMIAFYQALQRNPDTAVALRSAMLETIKQHPNPRDWSAFITVGAP
;
A
#
# COMPACT_ATOMS: atom_id res chain seq x y z
N MET A 1 56.27 -24.81 -15.16
CA MET A 1 57.02 -26.06 -15.39
C MET A 1 58.47 -25.78 -14.99
N VAL A 2 59.14 -26.40 -14.02
CA VAL A 2 58.96 -27.62 -13.21
C VAL A 2 59.76 -27.36 -11.91
N ALA A 3 59.19 -27.59 -10.71
CA ALA A 3 59.69 -27.02 -9.44
C ALA A 3 59.85 -28.04 -8.28
N TRP A 4 60.73 -27.68 -7.34
CA TRP A 4 61.51 -28.48 -6.37
C TRP A 4 61.01 -28.45 -4.89
N ARG A 5 61.52 -29.41 -4.09
CA ARG A 5 62.06 -29.39 -2.68
C ARG A 5 61.24 -29.10 -1.38
N TRP A 6 61.41 -30.03 -0.41
CA TRP A 6 61.96 -29.95 0.99
C TRP A 6 61.65 -28.79 2.00
N HIS A 7 61.29 -29.20 3.25
CA HIS A 7 61.80 -28.79 4.60
C HIS A 7 61.23 -27.61 5.46
N TRP A 8 60.97 -27.95 6.74
CA TRP A 8 61.24 -27.31 8.08
C TRP A 8 60.66 -25.94 8.56
N LEU A 9 60.08 -26.01 9.78
CA LEU A 9 60.35 -25.28 11.05
C LEU A 9 60.89 -23.82 11.09
N ALA A 10 60.34 -23.10 12.08
CA ALA A 10 60.93 -22.10 13.00
C ALA A 10 60.59 -20.59 12.84
N MET A 11 60.13 -20.06 14.00
CA MET A 11 60.10 -18.70 14.56
C MET A 11 60.70 -17.51 13.78
N VAL A 12 60.03 -16.33 13.85
CA VAL A 12 60.48 -15.12 14.61
C VAL A 12 59.62 -13.87 14.24
N THR A 13 59.05 -13.26 15.30
CA THR A 13 58.59 -11.87 15.59
C THR A 13 57.85 -10.92 14.62
N ILE A 14 56.69 -10.46 15.12
CA ILE A 14 56.21 -9.06 15.36
C ILE A 14 56.01 -8.11 14.15
N SER A 15 54.74 -7.80 13.82
CA SER A 15 54.15 -6.45 14.01
C SER A 15 52.75 -6.31 13.38
N LEU A 16 51.78 -6.04 14.26
CA LEU A 16 50.75 -5.00 14.20
C LEU A 16 49.69 -4.95 13.06
N LEU A 17 48.45 -4.72 13.54
CA LEU A 17 47.24 -4.17 12.91
C LEU A 17 46.24 -5.18 12.32
N GLY A 18 45.06 -5.24 12.95
CA GLY A 18 43.84 -5.80 12.36
C GLY A 18 43.01 -6.60 13.36
N GLY A 19 42.10 -5.94 14.06
CA GLY A 19 41.20 -6.55 15.03
C GLY A 19 40.39 -7.71 14.45
N SER A 20 40.42 -8.84 15.15
CA SER A 20 39.54 -9.98 14.93
C SER A 20 38.52 -10.05 16.06
N VAL A 21 37.26 -10.15 15.65
CA VAL A 21 36.08 -10.33 16.50
C VAL A 21 36.12 -11.73 17.10
N SER A 22 36.09 -11.81 18.43
CA SER A 22 36.08 -13.07 19.17
C SER A 22 34.62 -13.50 19.42
N PHE A 23 34.26 -14.73 19.05
CA PHE A 23 32.99 -15.35 19.46
C PHE A 23 33.06 -15.69 20.96
N GLY A 24 32.35 -14.92 21.78
CA GLY A 24 32.17 -15.20 23.20
C GLY A 24 30.99 -16.15 23.43
N GLY A 25 31.26 -17.31 24.01
CA GLY A 25 30.23 -18.10 24.71
C GLY A 25 29.78 -17.40 25.99
N PRO A 26 28.59 -17.73 26.54
CA PRO A 26 28.02 -16.99 27.67
C PRO A 26 28.82 -17.21 28.97
N VAL A 27 29.16 -16.10 29.64
CA VAL A 27 29.79 -16.02 30.97
C VAL A 27 28.78 -15.42 31.94
N THR A 28 28.66 -15.95 33.17
CA THR A 28 27.85 -15.33 34.24
C THR A 28 28.65 -14.29 35.03
N ALA A 29 27.95 -13.41 35.74
CA ALA A 29 28.43 -12.17 36.36
C ALA A 29 29.54 -12.28 37.45
N ALA A 30 30.23 -13.42 37.58
CA ALA A 30 31.35 -13.60 38.52
C ALA A 30 32.50 -14.48 37.97
N GLY A 31 32.78 -14.41 36.66
CA GLY A 31 34.12 -14.67 36.11
C GLY A 31 34.84 -16.00 36.46
N ARG A 32 34.14 -17.12 36.63
CA ARG A 32 34.77 -18.47 36.70
C ARG A 32 34.13 -19.45 35.72
N LEU A 33 34.98 -20.23 35.04
CA LEU A 33 34.61 -21.31 34.12
C LEU A 33 33.98 -22.48 34.88
N ILE A 34 32.86 -23.00 34.40
CA ILE A 34 32.15 -24.16 34.97
C ILE A 34 32.75 -25.45 34.39
N PRO A 35 33.18 -26.43 35.22
CA PRO A 35 33.59 -27.75 34.75
C PRO A 35 32.42 -28.50 34.09
N ASN A 36 32.72 -29.30 33.06
CA ASN A 36 31.76 -29.93 32.14
C ASN A 36 30.69 -30.83 32.81
N ASP A 37 30.87 -31.14 34.08
CA ASP A 37 30.06 -32.09 34.84
C ASP A 37 28.94 -31.41 35.66
N GLN A 38 28.83 -30.07 35.58
CA GLN A 38 27.80 -29.26 36.27
C GLN A 38 26.96 -28.37 35.33
N LEU A 39 26.85 -28.71 34.04
CA LEU A 39 25.79 -28.15 33.19
C LEU A 39 24.42 -28.50 33.80
N PRO A 40 23.47 -27.55 33.92
CA PRO A 40 22.14 -27.87 34.39
C PRO A 40 21.56 -28.91 33.43
N GLN A 41 21.31 -30.11 33.96
CA GLN A 41 20.59 -31.14 33.23
C GLN A 41 19.33 -30.51 32.66
N SER A 42 19.10 -30.76 31.38
CA SER A 42 17.92 -30.35 30.64
C SER A 42 16.70 -30.42 31.55
N ARG A 43 16.01 -29.28 31.71
CA ARG A 43 14.67 -29.27 32.29
C ARG A 43 13.90 -30.41 31.64
N PRO A 44 13.24 -31.30 32.42
CA PRO A 44 12.41 -32.31 31.81
C PRO A 44 11.40 -31.59 30.93
N LEU A 45 11.43 -31.93 29.63
CA LEU A 45 10.34 -31.65 28.71
C LEU A 45 9.06 -32.04 29.44
N LEU A 46 8.09 -31.11 29.49
CA LEU A 46 6.72 -31.42 29.91
C LEU A 46 6.35 -32.79 29.34
N PRO A 47 5.82 -33.73 30.14
CA PRO A 47 5.63 -35.09 29.67
C PRO A 47 4.80 -35.07 28.40
N HIS A 48 5.38 -35.54 27.29
CA HIS A 48 4.65 -35.89 26.09
C HIS A 48 3.54 -36.86 26.52
N ARG A 49 2.31 -36.36 26.69
CA ARG A 49 1.11 -37.19 26.82
C ARG A 49 1.13 -38.15 25.63
N ALA A 50 1.01 -39.44 25.90
CA ALA A 50 1.04 -40.51 24.90
C ALA A 50 0.24 -40.09 23.65
N GLN A 51 0.95 -39.85 22.54
CA GLN A 51 0.36 -39.57 21.24
C GLN A 51 -0.33 -40.87 20.78
N SER A 52 -1.66 -40.84 20.62
CA SER A 52 -2.38 -41.95 19.98
C SER A 52 -2.07 -41.93 18.47
N PRO A 53 -1.35 -42.93 17.92
CA PRO A 53 -1.03 -42.97 16.49
C PRO A 53 -2.27 -43.01 15.59
N GLU A 54 -3.41 -43.43 16.14
CA GLU A 54 -4.70 -43.45 15.45
C GLU A 54 -5.28 -42.03 15.30
N VAL A 55 -5.22 -41.21 16.35
CA VAL A 55 -5.66 -39.81 16.30
C VAL A 55 -4.84 -39.00 15.31
N ASP A 56 -3.52 -39.23 15.28
CA ASP A 56 -2.63 -38.51 14.38
C ASP A 56 -2.87 -38.94 12.91
N ARG A 57 -3.24 -40.20 12.64
CA ARG A 57 -3.70 -40.65 11.32
C ARG A 57 -5.01 -40.00 10.91
N LEU A 58 -5.98 -39.88 11.82
CA LEU A 58 -7.25 -39.20 11.55
C LEU A 58 -7.03 -37.74 11.16
N ILE A 59 -6.17 -37.03 11.89
CA ILE A 59 -5.80 -35.64 11.58
C ILE A 59 -5.11 -35.56 10.22
N GLN A 60 -4.15 -36.45 9.92
CA GLN A 60 -3.45 -36.45 8.63
C GLN A 60 -4.40 -36.71 7.44
N GLN A 61 -5.35 -37.63 7.59
CA GLN A 61 -6.38 -37.88 6.58
C GLN A 61 -7.33 -36.69 6.43
N ALA A 62 -7.70 -36.05 7.54
CA ALA A 62 -8.52 -34.84 7.53
C ALA A 62 -7.80 -33.68 6.85
N ASP A 63 -6.51 -33.48 7.12
CA ASP A 63 -5.65 -32.48 6.47
C ASP A 63 -5.58 -32.69 4.96
N GLU A 64 -5.43 -33.94 4.51
CA GLU A 64 -5.43 -34.25 3.08
C GLU A 64 -6.76 -33.93 2.40
N LEU A 65 -7.88 -34.29 3.04
CA LEU A 65 -9.22 -33.95 2.54
C LEU A 65 -9.45 -32.43 2.55
N PHE A 66 -8.95 -31.73 3.55
CA PHE A 66 -9.11 -30.30 3.72
C PHE A 66 -8.27 -29.51 2.72
N TYR A 67 -6.94 -29.70 2.72
CA TYR A 67 -6.00 -28.86 1.98
C TYR A 67 -5.77 -29.29 0.54
N ARG A 68 -6.07 -30.54 0.16
CA ARG A 68 -5.83 -31.04 -1.21
C ARG A 68 -7.09 -31.33 -2.01
N GLN A 69 -8.21 -31.59 -1.34
CA GLN A 69 -9.43 -32.08 -2.00
C GLN A 69 -10.64 -31.16 -1.79
N ASP A 70 -10.54 -30.12 -0.96
CA ASP A 70 -11.64 -29.21 -0.60
C ASP A 70 -12.91 -29.93 -0.07
N ARG A 71 -12.72 -31.12 0.52
CA ARG A 71 -13.81 -31.98 1.04
C ARG A 71 -14.12 -31.67 2.50
N TYR A 72 -14.56 -30.44 2.76
CA TYR A 72 -14.73 -29.90 4.11
C TYR A 72 -15.68 -30.70 5.01
N ALA A 73 -16.76 -31.26 4.45
CA ALA A 73 -17.72 -32.06 5.23
C ALA A 73 -17.13 -33.40 5.71
N GLU A 74 -16.19 -33.96 4.96
CA GLU A 74 -15.53 -35.22 5.29
C GLU A 74 -14.35 -34.97 6.24
N ALA A 75 -13.56 -33.93 5.96
CA ALA A 75 -12.54 -33.45 6.88
C ALA A 75 -13.12 -33.12 8.26
N ALA A 76 -14.25 -32.41 8.33
CA ALA A 76 -14.94 -32.10 9.58
C ALA A 76 -15.29 -33.35 10.40
N ARG A 77 -15.78 -34.41 9.74
CA ARG A 77 -16.09 -35.68 10.43
C ARG A 77 -14.84 -36.32 11.03
N LEU A 78 -13.73 -36.34 10.29
CA LEU A 78 -12.48 -36.92 10.77
C LEU A 78 -11.86 -36.08 11.89
N TYR A 79 -11.88 -34.74 11.81
CA TYR A 79 -11.44 -33.90 12.91
C TYR A 79 -12.30 -34.08 14.17
N GLN A 80 -13.62 -34.19 14.03
CA GLN A 80 -14.51 -34.47 15.16
C GLN A 80 -14.18 -35.82 15.80
N GLN A 81 -13.99 -36.88 15.00
CA GLN A 81 -13.55 -38.19 15.51
C GLN A 81 -12.21 -38.11 16.24
N ALA A 82 -11.24 -37.36 15.70
CA ALA A 82 -9.95 -37.14 16.35
C ALA A 82 -10.09 -36.44 17.71
N ILE A 83 -11.03 -35.49 17.85
CA ILE A 83 -11.34 -34.80 19.11
C ILE A 83 -12.03 -35.75 20.11
N ASP A 84 -12.98 -36.54 19.63
CA ASP A 84 -13.73 -37.49 20.46
C ASP A 84 -12.81 -38.59 21.03
N GLN A 85 -11.84 -39.06 20.24
CA GLN A 85 -10.87 -40.08 20.64
C GLN A 85 -9.64 -39.53 21.40
N GLY A 86 -9.16 -38.34 21.03
CA GLY A 86 -7.93 -37.74 21.56
C GLY A 86 -8.13 -36.78 22.73
N GLY A 87 -9.38 -36.46 23.07
CA GLY A 87 -9.75 -35.50 24.10
C GLY A 87 -9.75 -34.04 23.59
N VAL A 88 -10.57 -33.21 24.24
CA VAL A 88 -10.99 -31.88 23.75
C VAL A 88 -9.89 -30.78 23.78
N ASN A 89 -8.63 -31.13 24.08
CA ASN A 89 -7.48 -30.21 24.17
C ASN A 89 -6.43 -30.46 23.06
N ARG A 90 -6.86 -30.89 21.86
CA ARG A 90 -5.99 -31.07 20.69
C ARG A 90 -6.05 -29.82 19.78
N PRO A 91 -5.11 -28.86 19.90
CA PRO A 91 -5.10 -27.65 19.10
C PRO A 91 -5.20 -27.92 17.59
N GLU A 92 -4.59 -29.02 17.16
CA GLU A 92 -4.41 -29.44 15.77
C GLU A 92 -5.69 -29.93 15.11
N ALA A 93 -6.71 -30.35 15.87
CA ALA A 93 -7.97 -30.87 15.31
C ALA A 93 -9.13 -29.87 15.43
N VAL A 94 -9.23 -29.16 16.56
CA VAL A 94 -10.39 -28.27 16.83
C VAL A 94 -10.33 -26.99 15.98
N GLY A 95 -9.15 -26.43 15.73
CA GLY A 95 -8.99 -25.28 14.85
C GLY A 95 -9.45 -25.56 13.41
N PRO A 96 -8.90 -26.60 12.76
CA PRO A 96 -9.36 -27.02 11.43
C PRO A 96 -10.83 -27.44 11.39
N LEU A 97 -11.35 -28.14 12.42
CA LEU A 97 -12.78 -28.44 12.50
C LEU A 97 -13.64 -27.17 12.46
N ALA A 98 -13.31 -26.17 13.30
CA ALA A 98 -14.02 -24.92 13.33
C ALA A 98 -13.99 -24.22 11.95
N GLN A 99 -12.85 -24.27 11.27
CA GLN A 99 -12.73 -23.75 9.90
C GLN A 99 -13.60 -24.51 8.90
N CYS A 100 -13.63 -25.85 8.95
CA CYS A 100 -14.55 -26.64 8.12
C CYS A 100 -16.00 -26.23 8.35
N LEU A 101 -16.41 -26.08 9.61
CA LEU A 101 -17.78 -25.68 9.95
C LEU A 101 -18.12 -24.31 9.37
N MET A 102 -17.22 -23.32 9.49
CA MET A 102 -17.43 -22.00 8.88
C MET A 102 -17.50 -22.05 7.34
N LEU A 103 -16.67 -22.87 6.68
CA LEU A 103 -16.70 -23.06 5.23
C LEU A 103 -17.99 -23.76 4.75
N LEU A 104 -18.58 -24.59 5.61
CA LEU A 104 -19.88 -25.24 5.39
C LEU A 104 -21.07 -24.35 5.78
N GLY A 105 -20.85 -23.10 6.19
CA GLY A 105 -21.90 -22.18 6.64
C GLY A 105 -22.52 -22.54 8.00
N ARG A 106 -21.87 -23.41 8.78
CA ARG A 106 -22.30 -23.86 10.12
C ARG A 106 -21.65 -23.02 11.21
N ASP A 107 -21.73 -21.69 11.08
CA ASP A 107 -21.04 -20.73 11.96
C ASP A 107 -21.45 -20.88 13.44
N ALA A 108 -22.72 -21.16 13.73
CA ALA A 108 -23.23 -21.36 15.10
C ALA A 108 -22.53 -22.52 15.83
N GLU A 109 -22.16 -23.58 15.11
CA GLU A 109 -21.43 -24.73 15.66
C GLU A 109 -19.93 -24.44 15.79
N ALA A 110 -19.39 -23.57 14.94
CA ALA A 110 -17.99 -23.17 14.98
C ALA A 110 -17.68 -22.23 16.16
N ILE A 111 -18.58 -21.32 16.52
CA ILE A 111 -18.39 -20.31 17.59
C ILE A 111 -17.87 -20.88 18.91
N PRO A 112 -18.47 -21.94 19.53
CA PRO A 112 -17.96 -22.46 20.80
C PRO A 112 -16.55 -23.04 20.69
N LEU A 113 -16.21 -23.66 19.55
CA LEU A 113 -14.86 -24.19 19.27
C LEU A 113 -13.85 -23.05 19.12
N LEU A 114 -14.20 -22.03 18.33
CA LEU A 114 -13.38 -20.84 18.10
C LEU A 114 -13.16 -20.05 19.39
N ARG A 115 -14.19 -19.84 20.20
CA ARG A 115 -14.10 -19.12 21.48
C ARG A 115 -13.17 -19.80 22.47
N ARG A 116 -13.19 -21.14 22.50
CA ARG A 116 -12.28 -21.91 23.33
C ARG A 116 -10.82 -21.74 22.91
N PHE A 117 -10.56 -21.65 21.61
CA PHE A 117 -9.21 -21.41 21.09
C PHE A 117 -8.76 -19.98 21.27
N ALA A 118 -9.66 -19.03 21.01
CA ALA A 118 -9.44 -17.60 21.06
C ALA A 118 -9.12 -17.06 22.47
N ASN A 119 -9.53 -17.78 23.51
CA ASN A 119 -9.24 -17.44 24.90
C ASN A 119 -8.08 -18.29 25.42
N GLY A 120 -6.85 -17.75 25.45
CA GLY A 120 -5.76 -18.34 26.27
C GLY A 120 -4.38 -18.54 25.65
N ASN A 121 -4.10 -18.14 24.40
CA ASN A 121 -2.76 -18.31 23.80
C ASN A 121 -2.19 -17.00 23.20
N PRO A 122 -0.88 -16.71 23.35
CA PRO A 122 -0.18 -15.75 22.50
C PRO A 122 -0.24 -16.22 21.03
N GLY A 123 -0.57 -15.34 20.07
CA GLY A 123 -0.74 -15.74 18.65
C GLY A 123 -2.18 -15.99 18.19
N ASN A 124 -3.17 -15.53 18.96
CA ASN A 124 -4.58 -15.85 18.75
C ASN A 124 -5.35 -14.97 17.77
N GLU A 125 -4.70 -14.03 17.12
CA GLU A 125 -5.40 -12.94 16.43
C GLU A 125 -6.17 -13.44 15.21
N THR A 126 -5.64 -14.44 14.52
CA THR A 126 -6.30 -15.12 13.41
C THR A 126 -7.57 -15.83 13.87
N TRP A 127 -7.55 -16.47 15.04
CA TRP A 127 -8.73 -17.16 15.61
C TRP A 127 -9.76 -16.18 16.15
N LEU A 128 -9.33 -15.09 16.79
CA LEU A 128 -10.21 -13.98 17.18
C LEU A 128 -10.90 -13.37 15.95
N SER A 129 -10.17 -13.16 14.86
CA SER A 129 -10.73 -12.68 13.60
C SER A 129 -11.75 -13.67 13.02
N ARG A 130 -11.45 -14.98 13.05
CA ARG A 130 -12.38 -16.04 12.60
C ARG A 130 -13.64 -16.13 13.46
N LEU A 131 -13.48 -16.06 14.78
CA LEU A 131 -14.59 -16.01 15.73
C LEU A 131 -15.52 -14.84 15.42
N ALA A 132 -14.94 -13.66 15.22
CA ALA A 132 -15.73 -12.48 14.89
C ALA A 132 -16.47 -12.58 13.54
N ILE A 133 -15.89 -13.25 12.54
CA ILE A 133 -16.58 -13.53 11.27
C ILE A 133 -17.80 -14.42 11.51
N ALA A 134 -17.64 -15.50 12.28
CA ALA A 134 -18.74 -16.40 12.60
C ALA A 134 -19.84 -15.65 13.38
N GLU A 135 -19.46 -14.86 14.38
CA GLU A 135 -20.37 -14.02 15.16
C GLU A 135 -21.10 -13.00 14.27
N TYR A 136 -20.40 -12.33 13.36
CA TYR A 136 -20.99 -11.43 12.36
C TYR A 136 -22.02 -12.16 11.49
N ARG A 137 -21.69 -13.33 10.94
CA ARG A 137 -22.59 -14.11 10.07
C ARG A 137 -23.84 -14.57 10.82
N THR A 138 -23.71 -14.83 12.12
CA THR A 138 -24.85 -15.10 13.03
C THR A 138 -25.55 -13.85 13.57
N ARG A 139 -25.16 -12.65 13.11
CA ARG A 139 -25.69 -11.33 13.51
C ARG A 139 -25.41 -10.91 14.95
N ASP A 140 -24.47 -11.55 15.64
CA ASP A 140 -23.96 -11.09 16.94
C ASP A 140 -22.83 -10.05 16.71
N TYR A 141 -23.21 -8.88 16.21
CA TYR A 141 -22.26 -7.84 15.84
C TYR A 141 -21.51 -7.26 17.04
N ALA A 142 -22.12 -7.27 18.23
CA ALA A 142 -21.50 -6.78 19.45
C ALA A 142 -20.35 -7.69 19.91
N ALA A 143 -20.54 -9.01 19.86
CA ALA A 143 -19.47 -9.96 20.12
C ALA A 143 -18.36 -9.87 19.06
N ALA A 144 -18.75 -9.77 17.77
CA ALA A 144 -17.80 -9.63 16.68
C ALA A 144 -16.91 -8.38 16.83
N GLU A 145 -17.49 -7.23 17.17
CA GLU A 145 -16.75 -5.98 17.43
C GLU A 145 -15.72 -6.19 18.55
N LYS A 146 -16.15 -6.77 19.68
CA LYS A 146 -15.27 -7.03 20.82
C LYS A 146 -14.07 -7.89 20.42
N HIS A 147 -14.28 -9.02 19.73
CA HIS A 147 -13.19 -9.92 19.36
C HIS A 147 -12.28 -9.34 18.27
N LEU A 148 -12.81 -8.51 17.36
CA LEU A 148 -11.98 -7.80 16.37
C LEU A 148 -11.10 -6.75 17.03
N LEU A 149 -11.61 -6.00 18.01
CA LEU A 149 -10.82 -5.05 18.79
C LEU A 149 -9.68 -5.76 19.54
N MET A 150 -9.96 -6.92 20.15
CA MET A 150 -8.93 -7.75 20.78
C MET A 150 -7.87 -8.22 19.78
N ALA A 151 -8.29 -8.68 18.58
CA ALA A 151 -7.37 -9.11 17.53
C ALA A 151 -6.46 -7.96 17.07
N ILE A 152 -7.04 -6.78 16.81
CA ILE A 152 -6.29 -5.59 16.38
C ILE A 152 -5.31 -5.14 17.45
N GLN A 153 -5.72 -5.09 18.73
CA GLN A 153 -4.85 -4.69 19.83
C GLN A 153 -3.63 -5.62 19.94
N SER A 154 -3.84 -6.93 19.78
CA SER A 154 -2.75 -7.91 19.81
C SER A 154 -1.80 -7.73 18.62
N TRP A 155 -2.33 -7.50 17.41
CA TRP A 155 -1.51 -7.18 16.23
C TRP A 155 -0.70 -5.89 16.39
N GLU A 156 -1.30 -4.83 16.94
CA GLU A 156 -0.62 -3.57 17.18
C GLU A 156 0.49 -3.71 18.24
N THR A 157 0.24 -4.51 19.29
CA THR A 157 1.25 -4.80 20.33
C THR A 157 2.44 -5.55 19.73
N LYS A 158 2.19 -6.57 18.90
CA LYS A 158 3.25 -7.30 18.20
C LYS A 158 4.07 -6.40 17.28
N ARG A 159 3.43 -5.49 16.54
CA ARG A 159 4.15 -4.51 15.71
C ARG A 159 5.06 -3.62 16.54
N ALA A 160 4.54 -3.10 17.66
CA ALA A 160 5.27 -2.19 18.53
C ALA A 160 6.50 -2.84 19.19
N SER A 161 6.52 -4.17 19.33
CA SER A 161 7.66 -4.90 19.92
C SER A 161 8.96 -4.80 19.11
N GLY A 162 8.88 -4.53 17.80
CA GLY A 162 10.07 -4.43 16.93
C GLY A 162 10.73 -5.77 16.56
N ASP A 163 10.31 -6.89 17.15
CA ASP A 163 10.94 -8.22 17.03
C ASP A 163 10.62 -8.97 15.71
N LEU A 164 9.98 -8.31 14.74
CA LEU A 164 9.51 -8.94 13.50
C LEU A 164 10.53 -8.80 12.37
N ASN A 165 10.82 -9.91 11.69
CA ASN A 165 11.57 -9.89 10.43
C ASN A 165 10.71 -9.36 9.25
N ASP A 166 11.33 -9.09 8.10
CA ASP A 166 10.66 -8.41 6.99
C ASP A 166 9.47 -9.20 6.40
N ILE A 167 9.58 -10.52 6.30
CA ILE A 167 8.47 -11.39 5.85
C ILE A 167 7.32 -11.33 6.86
N GLN A 168 7.62 -11.40 8.15
CA GLN A 168 6.62 -11.31 9.22
C GLN A 168 5.94 -9.94 9.24
N ARG A 169 6.64 -8.85 8.91
CA ARG A 169 6.04 -7.51 8.79
C ARG A 169 5.03 -7.44 7.64
N VAL A 170 5.36 -8.00 6.48
CA VAL A 170 4.46 -8.03 5.32
C VAL A 170 3.20 -8.85 5.64
N THR A 171 3.36 -10.08 6.14
CA THR A 171 2.22 -10.94 6.52
C THR A 171 1.35 -10.30 7.61
N LEU A 172 1.98 -9.63 8.58
CA LEU A 172 1.28 -8.91 9.64
C LEU A 172 0.43 -7.76 9.08
N LEU A 173 0.94 -7.01 8.09
CA LEU A 173 0.21 -5.90 7.48
C LEU A 173 -1.06 -6.38 6.78
N GLU A 174 -1.01 -7.51 6.07
CA GLU A 174 -2.18 -8.09 5.41
C GLU A 174 -3.24 -8.57 6.40
N GLN A 175 -2.81 -9.31 7.44
CA GLN A 175 -3.70 -9.84 8.47
C GLN A 175 -4.36 -8.71 9.28
N GLN A 176 -3.61 -7.64 9.56
CA GLN A 176 -4.15 -6.48 10.25
C GLN A 176 -5.14 -5.70 9.37
N SER A 177 -4.82 -5.49 8.09
CA SER A 177 -5.72 -4.85 7.11
C SER A 177 -7.05 -5.60 7.00
N TYR A 178 -6.99 -6.93 7.01
CA TYR A 178 -8.19 -7.77 7.05
C TYR A 178 -9.02 -7.52 8.31
N ALA A 179 -8.42 -7.55 9.50
CA ALA A 179 -9.14 -7.31 10.76
C ALA A 179 -9.79 -5.92 10.82
N TYR A 180 -9.12 -4.86 10.34
CA TYR A 180 -9.71 -3.53 10.24
C TYR A 180 -10.93 -3.49 9.32
N ARG A 181 -10.88 -4.16 8.16
CA ARG A 181 -12.02 -4.24 7.23
C ARG A 181 -13.22 -4.96 7.84
N GLN A 182 -12.98 -6.04 8.59
CA GLN A 182 -14.07 -6.73 9.30
C GLN A 182 -14.67 -5.87 10.41
N LEU A 183 -13.84 -5.12 11.14
CA LEU A 183 -14.33 -4.21 12.18
C LEU A 183 -15.17 -3.09 11.57
N LEU A 184 -14.68 -2.48 10.48
CA LEU A 184 -15.40 -1.47 9.72
C LEU A 184 -16.79 -1.96 9.30
N ARG A 185 -16.87 -3.14 8.69
CA ARG A 185 -18.16 -3.77 8.31
C ARG A 185 -19.06 -4.00 9.53
N THR A 186 -18.50 -4.52 10.63
CA THR A 186 -19.23 -4.82 11.86
C THR A 186 -19.81 -3.55 12.51
N LEU A 187 -19.07 -2.45 12.49
CA LEU A 187 -19.53 -1.16 13.00
C LEU A 187 -20.64 -0.58 12.12
N ILE A 188 -20.51 -0.67 10.80
CA ILE A 188 -21.56 -0.23 9.87
C ILE A 188 -22.85 -1.04 10.09
N ALA A 189 -22.76 -2.36 10.23
CA ALA A 189 -23.91 -3.23 10.50
C ALA A 189 -24.64 -2.89 11.81
N GLN A 190 -23.94 -2.29 12.79
CA GLN A 190 -24.52 -1.77 14.03
C GLN A 190 -25.05 -0.32 13.92
N GLY A 191 -24.94 0.33 12.76
CA GLY A 191 -25.27 1.74 12.60
C GLY A 191 -24.24 2.71 13.20
N LYS A 192 -23.08 2.21 13.67
CA LYS A 192 -21.98 3.00 14.26
C LYS A 192 -21.08 3.60 13.18
N THR A 193 -21.65 4.34 12.24
CA THR A 193 -20.97 4.80 11.01
C THR A 193 -19.82 5.77 11.28
N GLU A 194 -19.92 6.62 12.31
CA GLU A 194 -18.84 7.54 12.71
C GLU A 194 -17.63 6.78 13.29
N ALA A 195 -17.85 5.83 14.21
CA ALA A 195 -16.77 4.97 14.68
C ALA A 195 -16.13 4.21 13.52
N ALA A 196 -16.94 3.75 12.57
CA ALA A 196 -16.46 3.07 11.37
C ALA A 196 -15.51 3.95 10.53
N LEU A 197 -15.78 5.26 10.41
CA LEU A 197 -14.88 6.22 9.74
C LEU A 197 -13.51 6.31 10.45
N GLU A 198 -13.48 6.41 11.78
CA GLU A 198 -12.21 6.46 12.54
C GLU A 198 -11.36 5.21 12.29
N TRP A 199 -11.98 4.02 12.32
CA TRP A 199 -11.28 2.76 12.08
C TRP A 199 -10.84 2.58 10.63
N ALA A 200 -11.63 3.08 9.68
CA ALA A 200 -11.23 3.11 8.27
C ALA A 200 -9.97 3.96 8.07
N GLU A 201 -9.87 5.13 8.74
CA GLU A 201 -8.66 5.96 8.72
C GLU A 201 -7.47 5.30 9.44
N ARG A 202 -7.71 4.68 10.59
CA ARG A 202 -6.65 3.98 11.36
C ARG A 202 -5.99 2.88 10.54
N GLY A 203 -6.80 2.13 9.77
CA GLY A 203 -6.30 1.08 8.87
C GLY A 203 -5.52 1.62 7.66
N ARG A 204 -5.93 2.77 7.10
CA ARG A 204 -5.32 3.38 5.90
C ARG A 204 -3.92 3.94 6.13
N ALA A 205 -3.75 4.65 7.22
CA ALA A 205 -2.62 5.57 7.37
C ALA A 205 -1.40 4.93 8.03
N ARG A 206 -1.51 3.71 8.56
CA ARG A 206 -0.60 3.24 9.60
C ARG A 206 0.86 3.16 9.18
N ALA A 207 1.18 2.45 8.09
CA ALA A 207 2.56 2.30 7.63
C ALA A 207 3.19 3.65 7.19
N LEU A 208 2.43 4.47 6.44
CA LEU A 208 2.93 5.76 5.95
C LEU A 208 3.10 6.79 7.09
N VAL A 209 2.19 6.80 8.05
CA VAL A 209 2.25 7.69 9.22
C VAL A 209 3.39 7.30 10.15
N GLU A 210 3.64 6.00 10.35
CA GLU A 210 4.79 5.53 11.14
C GLU A 210 6.10 6.10 10.56
N VAL A 211 6.30 6.06 9.24
CA VAL A 211 7.47 6.66 8.57
C VAL A 211 7.48 8.20 8.73
N LEU A 212 6.33 8.87 8.52
CA LEU A 212 6.22 10.34 8.69
C LEU A 212 6.57 10.81 10.12
N MET A 213 6.17 10.05 11.14
CA MET A 213 6.39 10.39 12.55
C MET A 213 7.83 10.15 12.97
N GLN A 214 8.48 9.08 12.48
CA GLN A 214 9.90 8.83 12.69
C GLN A 214 10.75 10.00 12.20
N GLN A 215 10.44 10.55 11.03
CA GLN A 215 11.17 11.72 10.49
C GLN A 215 10.96 13.00 11.30
N ALA A 216 9.79 13.15 11.92
CA ALA A 216 9.48 14.28 12.79
C ALA A 216 10.13 14.18 14.18
N ALA A 217 10.93 13.14 14.46
CA ALA A 217 11.50 12.83 15.78
C ALA A 217 10.44 12.81 16.91
N ARG A 218 9.19 12.47 16.57
CA ARG A 218 8.08 12.32 17.52
C ARG A 218 7.96 10.85 17.92
N GLN A 219 7.53 10.58 19.15
CA GLN A 219 7.24 9.21 19.58
C GLN A 219 6.19 8.57 18.64
N PRO A 220 6.37 7.31 18.21
CA PRO A 220 5.52 6.65 17.21
C PRO A 220 4.13 6.24 17.73
N THR A 221 3.66 6.81 18.83
CA THR A 221 2.26 6.68 19.26
C THR A 221 1.40 7.64 18.44
N ALA A 222 1.29 7.38 17.14
CA ALA A 222 0.26 7.99 16.32
C ALA A 222 -1.09 7.40 16.73
N GLU A 223 -1.75 7.99 17.71
CA GLU A 223 -3.19 7.84 17.86
C GLU A 223 -3.84 8.32 16.54
N SER A 224 -4.73 7.51 15.98
CA SER A 224 -5.48 7.88 14.78
C SER A 224 -6.37 9.08 15.07
N LEU A 225 -6.69 9.89 14.05
CA LEU A 225 -7.64 10.99 14.20
C LEU A 225 -8.98 10.48 14.75
N SER A 226 -9.44 11.12 15.83
CA SER A 226 -10.82 11.01 16.30
C SER A 226 -11.78 11.76 15.38
N ILE A 227 -13.08 11.48 15.46
CA ILE A 227 -14.14 12.19 14.74
C ILE A 227 -14.11 13.68 15.04
N GLY A 228 -13.85 14.06 16.30
CA GLY A 228 -13.72 15.47 16.68
C GLY A 228 -12.60 16.16 15.91
N GLN A 229 -11.45 15.50 15.78
CA GLN A 229 -10.31 16.01 14.99
C GLN A 229 -10.61 15.99 13.48
N ILE A 230 -11.33 15.00 12.96
CA ILE A 230 -11.73 14.95 11.55
C ILE A 230 -12.68 16.11 11.21
N ARG A 231 -13.69 16.38 12.05
CA ARG A 231 -14.59 17.55 11.89
C ARG A 231 -13.80 18.85 11.93
N GLN A 232 -12.87 18.96 12.87
CA GLN A 232 -12.02 20.14 12.99
C GLN A 232 -11.11 20.33 11.77
N LEU A 233 -10.57 19.24 11.20
CA LEU A 233 -9.79 19.29 9.97
C LEU A 233 -10.61 19.79 8.79
N ALA A 234 -11.83 19.28 8.59
CA ALA A 234 -12.74 19.74 7.53
C ALA A 234 -13.06 21.24 7.66
N LYS A 235 -13.31 21.70 8.89
CA LYS A 235 -13.55 23.12 9.21
C LYS A 235 -12.31 23.98 8.94
N GLN A 236 -11.13 23.55 9.38
CA GLN A 236 -9.87 24.28 9.21
C GLN A 236 -9.49 24.44 7.73
N LEU A 237 -9.74 23.42 6.91
CA LEU A 237 -9.48 23.44 5.48
C LEU A 237 -10.59 24.14 4.68
N ASN A 238 -11.72 24.44 5.30
CA ASN A 238 -12.95 24.85 4.63
C ASN A 238 -13.26 23.92 3.43
N ALA A 239 -13.21 22.61 3.70
CA ALA A 239 -13.32 21.57 2.68
C ALA A 239 -14.31 20.47 3.08
N THR A 240 -15.00 19.90 2.09
CA THR A 240 -15.72 18.64 2.26
C THR A 240 -14.73 17.49 2.05
N LEU A 241 -14.55 16.67 3.09
CA LEU A 241 -13.67 15.51 3.05
C LEU A 241 -14.49 14.27 2.71
N VAL A 242 -14.17 13.61 1.61
CA VAL A 242 -14.87 12.40 1.15
C VAL A 242 -13.98 11.19 1.31
N THR A 243 -14.44 10.22 2.08
CA THR A 243 -13.69 9.02 2.41
C THR A 243 -14.39 7.79 1.87
N TYR A 244 -13.64 6.92 1.19
CA TYR A 244 -14.16 5.68 0.62
C TYR A 244 -13.62 4.47 1.39
N ALA A 245 -14.43 3.43 1.51
CA ALA A 245 -13.96 2.09 1.82
C ALA A 245 -14.69 1.07 0.94
N VAL A 246 -13.94 0.11 0.42
CA VAL A 246 -14.48 -0.95 -0.44
C VAL A 246 -14.53 -2.24 0.36
N LEU A 247 -15.71 -2.86 0.40
CA LEU A 247 -16.02 -4.02 1.23
C LEU A 247 -16.70 -5.10 0.38
N GLY A 248 -16.47 -6.37 0.70
CA GLY A 248 -17.34 -7.45 0.23
C GLY A 248 -18.75 -7.40 0.86
N LYS A 249 -19.73 -8.06 0.24
CA LYS A 249 -21.09 -8.20 0.81
C LYS A 249 -21.10 -9.02 2.09
N THR A 250 -20.29 -10.06 2.14
CA THR A 250 -20.17 -10.98 3.27
C THR A 250 -18.70 -11.14 3.66
N PRO A 251 -18.42 -11.30 4.96
CA PRO A 251 -17.08 -11.63 5.41
C PRO A 251 -16.67 -13.01 4.92
N LYS A 252 -15.59 -13.09 4.15
CA LYS A 252 -14.93 -14.35 3.74
C LYS A 252 -13.78 -14.67 4.69
N ILE A 253 -13.47 -15.93 4.92
CA ILE A 253 -12.39 -16.34 5.84
C ILE A 253 -11.02 -15.95 5.26
N ILE A 254 -10.04 -15.61 6.09
CA ILE A 254 -8.66 -15.34 5.62
C ILE A 254 -8.13 -16.56 4.84
N GLY A 255 -7.72 -16.34 3.59
CA GLY A 255 -7.20 -17.37 2.67
C GLY A 255 -8.25 -17.98 1.73
N ASP A 256 -9.54 -17.71 1.99
CA ASP A 256 -10.61 -17.88 1.01
C ASP A 256 -10.56 -16.67 0.05
N GLU A 257 -11.00 -16.82 -1.20
CA GLU A 257 -10.85 -15.85 -2.30
C GLU A 257 -10.94 -14.37 -1.89
N LEU A 258 -10.20 -13.49 -2.60
CA LEU A 258 -10.28 -12.03 -2.47
C LEU A 258 -11.74 -11.59 -2.26
N GLU A 259 -11.99 -10.75 -1.23
CA GLU A 259 -13.31 -10.14 -1.08
C GLU A 259 -13.62 -9.36 -2.37
N ASP A 260 -14.72 -9.72 -3.03
CA ASP A 260 -15.15 -9.03 -4.23
C ASP A 260 -15.51 -7.58 -3.87
N ASP A 261 -15.02 -6.60 -4.63
CA ASP A 261 -15.35 -5.17 -4.48
C ASP A 261 -16.85 -4.95 -4.71
N SER A 262 -17.67 -5.17 -3.68
CA SER A 262 -19.13 -5.29 -3.84
C SER A 262 -19.92 -4.15 -3.22
N ILE A 263 -19.39 -3.54 -2.15
CA ILE A 263 -19.98 -2.38 -1.47
C ILE A 263 -18.96 -1.25 -1.41
N VAL A 264 -19.36 -0.05 -1.82
CA VAL A 264 -18.61 1.19 -1.54
C VAL A 264 -19.30 1.92 -0.38
N ALA A 265 -18.61 1.99 0.76
CA ALA A 265 -18.98 2.84 1.87
C ALA A 265 -18.36 4.23 1.68
N ILE A 266 -19.18 5.28 1.80
CA ILE A 266 -18.81 6.67 1.52
C ILE A 266 -19.17 7.54 2.71
N TRP A 267 -18.18 8.23 3.27
CA TRP A 267 -18.39 9.28 4.26
C TRP A 267 -18.10 10.64 3.63
N ALA A 268 -18.97 11.61 3.84
CA ALA A 268 -18.75 13.00 3.46
C ALA A 268 -18.80 13.88 4.72
N VAL A 269 -17.65 14.41 5.13
CA VAL A 269 -17.50 15.31 6.28
C VAL A 269 -17.44 16.73 5.78
N GLN A 270 -18.46 17.53 6.10
CA GLN A 270 -18.57 18.92 5.63
C GLN A 270 -17.89 19.90 6.62
N PRO A 271 -17.53 21.12 6.18
CA PRO A 271 -16.86 22.13 7.04
C PRO A 271 -17.67 22.56 8.27
N ASN A 272 -18.99 22.41 8.23
CA ASN A 272 -19.89 22.68 9.36
C ASN A 272 -19.87 21.57 10.43
N GLY A 273 -19.14 20.47 10.19
CA GLY A 273 -19.02 19.32 11.08
C GLY A 273 -20.05 18.20 10.86
N SER A 274 -21.00 18.35 9.92
CA SER A 274 -21.93 17.26 9.60
C SER A 274 -21.24 16.14 8.83
N ILE A 275 -21.59 14.90 9.15
CA ILE A 275 -21.08 13.69 8.51
C ILE A 275 -22.26 12.98 7.87
N ALA A 276 -22.22 12.83 6.55
CA ALA A 276 -23.13 11.95 5.83
C ALA A 276 -22.46 10.61 5.55
N PHE A 277 -23.24 9.53 5.62
CA PHE A 277 -22.80 8.19 5.30
C PHE A 277 -23.72 7.57 4.23
N LYS A 278 -23.13 6.87 3.27
CA LYS A 278 -23.83 6.13 2.22
C LYS A 278 -23.13 4.81 1.94
N GLU A 279 -23.93 3.77 1.66
CA GLU A 279 -23.46 2.52 1.10
C GLU A 279 -24.04 2.37 -0.31
N VAL A 280 -23.19 1.94 -1.24
CA VAL A 280 -23.60 1.65 -2.61
C VAL A 280 -23.19 0.24 -2.97
N ASP A 281 -24.16 -0.55 -3.39
CA ASP A 281 -23.89 -1.87 -3.96
C ASP A 281 -23.42 -1.71 -5.40
N LEU A 282 -22.16 -2.08 -5.68
CA LEU A 282 -21.58 -1.97 -7.02
C LEU A 282 -22.40 -2.73 -8.05
N ALA A 283 -23.01 -3.86 -7.67
CA ALA A 283 -23.79 -4.69 -8.58
C ALA A 283 -25.05 -3.96 -9.11
N GLN A 284 -25.49 -2.90 -8.44
CA GLN A 284 -26.59 -2.05 -8.93
C GLN A 284 -26.16 -1.09 -10.04
N VAL A 285 -24.85 -0.83 -10.19
CA VAL A 285 -24.30 0.14 -11.14
C VAL A 285 -23.56 -0.57 -12.28
N SER A 286 -22.87 -1.68 -11.99
CA SER A 286 -22.05 -2.38 -12.97
C SER A 286 -21.85 -3.85 -12.59
N ALA A 287 -21.70 -4.71 -13.61
CA ALA A 287 -21.25 -6.08 -13.44
C ALA A 287 -19.73 -6.20 -13.24
N LYS A 288 -18.97 -5.13 -13.51
CA LYS A 288 -17.52 -5.04 -13.30
C LYS A 288 -17.22 -4.66 -11.85
N SER A 289 -16.11 -5.17 -11.31
CA SER A 289 -15.52 -4.66 -10.06
C SER A 289 -15.13 -3.18 -10.18
N LEU A 290 -14.95 -2.49 -9.05
CA LEU A 290 -14.47 -1.10 -9.04
C LEU A 290 -13.14 -0.97 -9.78
N THR A 291 -12.22 -1.91 -9.52
CA THR A 291 -10.91 -1.94 -10.19
C THR A 291 -11.09 -1.99 -11.71
N GLU A 292 -11.87 -2.94 -12.24
CA GLU A 292 -12.12 -3.06 -13.67
C GLU A 292 -12.81 -1.83 -14.27
N LEU A 293 -13.74 -1.19 -13.55
CA LEU A 293 -14.37 0.06 -13.98
C LEU A 293 -13.34 1.19 -14.13
N VAL A 294 -12.48 1.37 -13.14
CA VAL A 294 -11.44 2.41 -13.17
C VAL A 294 -10.45 2.13 -14.29
N LEU A 295 -10.04 0.88 -14.48
CA LEU A 295 -9.15 0.48 -15.57
C LEU A 295 -9.80 0.69 -16.95
N ALA A 296 -11.08 0.36 -17.09
CA ALA A 296 -11.81 0.57 -18.33
C ALA A 296 -11.95 2.06 -18.65
N ALA A 297 -12.31 2.90 -17.67
CA ALA A 297 -12.41 4.35 -17.84
C ALA A 297 -11.06 4.95 -18.29
N ARG A 298 -9.97 4.58 -17.62
CA ARG A 298 -8.61 5.02 -18.01
C ARG A 298 -8.21 4.52 -19.38
N GLY A 299 -8.32 3.22 -19.62
CA GLY A 299 -7.96 2.59 -20.89
C GLY A 299 -8.68 3.22 -22.06
N ALA A 300 -9.97 3.50 -21.91
CA ALA A 300 -10.77 4.17 -22.95
C ALA A 300 -10.35 5.63 -23.20
N MET A 301 -9.90 6.36 -22.18
CA MET A 301 -9.36 7.72 -22.36
C MET A 301 -7.95 7.72 -22.99
N THR A 302 -7.11 6.75 -22.63
CA THR A 302 -5.70 6.70 -23.08
C THR A 302 -5.50 5.89 -24.37
N ALA A 303 -6.54 5.26 -24.90
CA ALA A 303 -6.47 4.46 -26.12
C ALA A 303 -5.96 5.28 -27.32
N VAL A 304 -5.12 4.63 -28.15
CA VAL A 304 -4.60 5.22 -29.39
C VAL A 304 -5.73 5.44 -30.40
N LEU A 305 -6.68 4.51 -30.45
CA LEU A 305 -7.92 4.63 -31.20
C LEU A 305 -9.09 4.74 -30.20
N PRO A 306 -9.61 5.94 -29.95
CA PRO A 306 -10.74 6.11 -29.05
C PRO A 306 -11.97 5.42 -29.65
N THR A 307 -12.47 4.37 -28.99
CA THR A 307 -13.81 3.87 -29.26
C THR A 307 -14.81 4.92 -28.74
N ALA A 308 -15.39 5.70 -29.64
CA ALA A 308 -16.36 6.73 -29.30
C ALA A 308 -17.45 6.18 -28.36
N GLY A 309 -17.67 6.84 -27.21
CA GLY A 309 -18.72 6.53 -26.23
C GLY A 309 -18.34 5.59 -25.09
N SER A 310 -17.26 4.79 -25.17
CA SER A 310 -16.88 3.85 -24.10
C SER A 310 -16.37 4.58 -22.84
N ALA A 311 -15.45 5.55 -22.99
CA ALA A 311 -14.91 6.31 -21.87
C ALA A 311 -16.01 7.08 -21.12
N THR A 312 -16.88 7.78 -21.85
CA THR A 312 -18.04 8.51 -21.31
C THR A 312 -18.96 7.62 -20.50
N THR A 313 -19.18 6.38 -20.95
CA THR A 313 -20.04 5.43 -20.23
C THR A 313 -19.43 5.03 -18.88
N GLU A 314 -18.15 4.69 -18.84
CA GLU A 314 -17.49 4.28 -17.61
C GLU A 314 -17.29 5.47 -16.64
N LEU A 315 -17.01 6.68 -17.14
CA LEU A 315 -16.96 7.90 -16.33
C LEU A 315 -18.30 8.23 -15.66
N LYS A 316 -19.42 8.02 -16.37
CA LYS A 316 -20.77 8.20 -15.81
C LYS A 316 -21.10 7.14 -14.75
N ARG A 317 -20.70 5.88 -14.96
CA ARG A 317 -20.86 4.81 -13.94
C ARG A 317 -20.04 5.09 -12.69
N LEU A 318 -18.78 5.52 -12.84
CA LEU A 318 -17.96 5.93 -11.71
C LEU A 318 -18.56 7.13 -10.98
N TYR A 319 -19.13 8.11 -11.69
CA TYR A 319 -19.88 9.21 -11.06
C TYR A 319 -21.08 8.70 -10.26
N GLN A 320 -21.90 7.83 -10.84
CA GLN A 320 -23.06 7.23 -10.18
C GLN A 320 -22.67 6.47 -8.90
N LEU A 321 -21.52 5.80 -8.92
CA LEU A 321 -21.02 5.04 -7.78
C LEU A 321 -20.39 5.93 -6.69
N LEU A 322 -19.57 6.91 -7.08
CA LEU A 322 -18.66 7.59 -6.14
C LEU A 322 -19.12 9.00 -5.74
N ILE A 323 -19.98 9.64 -6.55
CA ILE A 323 -20.33 11.07 -6.41
C ILE A 323 -21.83 11.24 -6.21
N ALA A 324 -22.68 10.63 -7.05
CA ALA A 324 -24.13 10.78 -6.96
C ALA A 324 -24.73 10.51 -5.56
N PRO A 325 -24.28 9.51 -4.78
CA PRO A 325 -24.84 9.23 -3.45
C PRO A 325 -24.62 10.35 -2.44
N ILE A 326 -23.57 11.14 -2.63
CA ILE A 326 -23.16 12.26 -1.76
C ILE A 326 -23.34 13.63 -2.42
N ALA A 327 -24.00 13.69 -3.58
CA ALA A 327 -24.23 14.94 -4.31
C ALA A 327 -24.83 16.07 -3.43
N PRO A 328 -25.76 15.80 -2.50
CA PRO A 328 -26.30 16.84 -1.62
C PRO A 328 -25.29 17.44 -0.62
N GLN A 329 -24.17 16.75 -0.36
CA GLN A 329 -23.12 17.18 0.56
C GLN A 329 -21.96 17.91 -0.13
N LEU A 330 -21.94 17.92 -1.47
CA LEU A 330 -20.88 18.56 -2.22
C LEU A 330 -20.90 20.10 -2.02
N PRO A 331 -19.73 20.73 -2.04
CA PRO A 331 -19.63 22.18 -2.02
C PRO A 331 -20.45 22.86 -3.12
N ARG A 332 -21.14 23.94 -2.75
CA ARG A 332 -21.82 24.85 -3.70
C ARG A 332 -20.95 26.05 -4.07
N ASP A 333 -20.05 26.44 -3.18
CA ASP A 333 -19.06 27.48 -3.42
C ASP A 333 -17.85 26.86 -4.15
N PRO A 334 -17.49 27.31 -5.36
CA PRO A 334 -16.34 26.79 -6.09
C PRO A 334 -14.99 27.02 -5.37
N ASN A 335 -14.93 27.90 -4.36
CA ASN A 335 -13.74 28.12 -3.54
C ASN A 335 -13.62 27.13 -2.36
N GLN A 336 -14.67 26.37 -2.05
CA GLN A 336 -14.60 25.28 -1.09
C GLN A 336 -14.05 24.03 -1.78
N ARG A 337 -13.09 23.38 -1.13
CA ARG A 337 -12.43 22.20 -1.70
C ARG A 337 -13.24 20.94 -1.46
N LEU A 338 -13.17 20.02 -2.41
CA LEU A 338 -13.62 18.65 -2.30
C LEU A 338 -12.38 17.75 -2.25
N VAL A 339 -12.08 17.20 -1.08
CA VAL A 339 -10.87 16.39 -0.88
C VAL A 339 -11.24 14.92 -0.79
N PHE A 340 -10.76 14.11 -1.73
CA PHE A 340 -10.99 12.67 -1.75
C PHE A 340 -9.87 11.92 -1.03
N VAL A 341 -10.25 11.08 -0.06
CA VAL A 341 -9.34 10.14 0.59
C VAL A 341 -9.30 8.86 -0.24
N VAL A 342 -8.16 8.61 -0.88
CA VAL A 342 -8.00 7.58 -1.90
C VAL A 342 -7.14 6.41 -1.42
N GLN A 343 -7.57 5.19 -1.78
CA GLN A 343 -6.90 3.92 -1.50
C GLN A 343 -7.23 2.88 -2.59
N GLY A 344 -6.30 1.96 -2.86
CA GLY A 344 -6.55 0.87 -3.80
C GLY A 344 -6.87 1.40 -5.21
N ALA A 345 -7.93 0.89 -5.83
CA ALA A 345 -8.37 1.33 -7.15
C ALA A 345 -8.81 2.81 -7.20
N THR A 346 -9.25 3.39 -6.07
CA THR A 346 -9.69 4.81 -6.06
C THR A 346 -8.54 5.80 -6.25
N ASN A 347 -7.28 5.38 -6.05
CA ASN A 347 -6.09 6.18 -6.38
C ASN A 347 -5.99 6.52 -7.87
N LEU A 348 -6.70 5.78 -8.71
CA LEU A 348 -6.64 5.89 -10.15
C LEU A 348 -7.90 6.48 -10.77
N VAL A 349 -8.87 6.86 -9.94
CA VAL A 349 -10.10 7.48 -10.43
C VAL A 349 -9.75 8.88 -10.94
N PRO A 350 -10.05 9.20 -12.21
CA PRO A 350 -9.89 10.53 -12.76
C PRO A 350 -11.05 11.42 -12.28
N PHE A 351 -11.07 11.77 -10.98
CA PHE A 351 -12.20 12.47 -10.37
C PHE A 351 -12.65 13.72 -11.14
N ALA A 352 -11.69 14.48 -11.66
CA ALA A 352 -11.94 15.67 -12.48
C ALA A 352 -12.77 15.39 -13.75
N ALA A 353 -12.59 14.22 -14.36
CA ALA A 353 -13.29 13.78 -15.58
C ALA A 353 -14.57 12.98 -15.31
N LEU A 354 -14.94 12.70 -14.05
CA LEU A 354 -16.22 12.05 -13.77
C LEU A 354 -17.37 12.90 -14.29
N GLN A 355 -18.32 12.27 -14.98
CA GLN A 355 -19.41 12.97 -15.64
C GLN A 355 -20.73 12.70 -14.94
N ASN A 356 -21.45 13.78 -14.65
CA ASN A 356 -22.83 13.68 -14.22
C ASN A 356 -23.74 13.13 -15.36
N PRO A 357 -25.02 12.82 -15.10
CA PRO A 357 -25.93 12.36 -16.15
C PRO A 357 -26.05 13.33 -17.35
N ASN A 358 -25.95 14.63 -17.10
CA ASN A 358 -26.02 15.70 -18.11
C ASN A 358 -24.77 15.77 -19.01
N GLY A 359 -23.66 15.13 -18.61
CA GLY A 359 -22.39 15.14 -19.34
C GLY A 359 -21.38 16.16 -18.84
N ASP A 360 -21.71 16.95 -17.81
CA ASP A 360 -20.76 17.91 -17.23
C ASP A 360 -19.71 17.17 -16.41
N TYR A 361 -18.46 17.60 -16.56
CA TYR A 361 -17.33 17.09 -15.78
C TYR A 361 -17.34 17.67 -14.37
N LEU A 362 -16.95 16.85 -13.39
CA LEU A 362 -16.92 17.24 -11.98
C LEU A 362 -16.05 18.50 -11.76
N VAL A 363 -14.92 18.63 -12.46
CA VAL A 363 -14.02 19.79 -12.37
C VAL A 363 -14.69 21.13 -12.74
N GLN A 364 -15.77 21.09 -13.54
CA GLN A 364 -16.48 22.31 -13.93
C GLN A 364 -17.21 22.94 -12.73
N THR A 365 -17.58 22.14 -11.72
CA THR A 365 -18.30 22.62 -10.54
C THR A 365 -17.50 22.52 -9.24
N GLN A 366 -16.52 21.62 -9.17
CA GLN A 366 -15.80 21.30 -7.93
C GLN A 366 -14.31 21.60 -8.04
N THR A 367 -13.72 22.14 -6.96
CA THR A 367 -12.26 22.24 -6.78
C THR A 367 -11.77 21.01 -6.05
N ILE A 368 -11.03 20.14 -6.76
CA ILE A 368 -10.72 18.78 -6.32
C ILE A 368 -9.28 18.68 -5.82
N ALA A 369 -9.09 18.00 -4.70
CA ALA A 369 -7.80 17.48 -4.26
C ALA A 369 -7.94 16.05 -3.75
N THR A 370 -6.81 15.37 -3.56
CA THR A 370 -6.76 13.99 -3.07
C THR A 370 -5.76 13.85 -1.93
N THR A 371 -5.94 12.83 -1.09
CA THR A 371 -4.99 12.49 -0.03
C THR A 371 -5.02 10.98 0.22
N PRO A 372 -3.89 10.32 0.56
CA PRO A 372 -3.91 8.90 0.92
C PRO A 372 -4.61 8.60 2.26
N SER A 373 -4.70 9.58 3.16
CA SER A 373 -5.46 9.50 4.42
C SER A 373 -5.74 10.89 5.00
N LEU A 374 -6.70 11.00 5.90
CA LEU A 374 -6.98 12.21 6.66
C LEU A 374 -5.83 12.55 7.62
N GLN A 375 -5.15 11.55 8.18
CA GLN A 375 -3.97 11.78 9.02
C GLN A 375 -2.82 12.41 8.24
N VAL A 376 -2.55 11.92 7.02
CA VAL A 376 -1.53 12.52 6.13
C VAL A 376 -1.92 13.95 5.75
N LEU A 377 -3.20 14.20 5.45
CA LEU A 377 -3.70 15.54 5.17
C LEU A 377 -3.51 16.49 6.36
N ALA A 378 -3.80 16.05 7.58
CA ALA A 378 -3.60 16.83 8.79
C ALA A 378 -2.12 17.18 9.02
N ILE A 379 -1.21 16.21 8.79
CA ILE A 379 0.24 16.41 8.89
C ILE A 379 0.72 17.41 7.83
N ALA A 380 0.28 17.24 6.58
CA ALA A 380 0.62 18.13 5.47
C ALA A 380 0.14 19.56 5.74
N GLU A 381 -1.09 19.73 6.23
CA GLU A 381 -1.64 21.03 6.58
C GLU A 381 -0.90 21.69 7.75
N GLN A 382 -0.51 20.91 8.77
CA GLN A 382 0.33 21.41 9.85
C GLN A 382 1.67 21.90 9.31
N ARG A 383 2.35 21.10 8.46
CA ARG A 383 3.63 21.47 7.85
C ARG A 383 3.51 22.74 7.01
N ARG A 384 2.49 22.84 6.16
CA ARG A 384 2.22 24.04 5.34
C ARG A 384 2.11 25.31 6.19
N LYS A 385 1.51 25.23 7.38
CA LYS A 385 1.38 26.36 8.32
C LYS A 385 2.66 26.69 9.09
N THR A 386 3.47 25.69 9.42
CA THR A 386 4.65 25.87 10.31
C THR A 386 5.98 26.01 9.57
N GLN A 387 6.07 25.54 8.34
CA GLN A 387 7.31 25.48 7.59
C GLN A 387 7.66 26.85 7.04
N THR A 388 8.85 27.35 7.38
CA THR A 388 9.41 28.56 6.77
C THR A 388 9.60 28.30 5.28
N PRO A 389 9.07 29.17 4.39
CA PRO A 389 9.29 29.01 2.96
C PRO A 389 10.78 29.01 2.65
N ALA A 390 11.22 28.07 1.81
CA ALA A 390 12.60 28.04 1.37
C ALA A 390 13.00 29.35 0.67
N ALA A 391 14.28 29.74 0.78
CA ALA A 391 14.80 30.98 0.22
C ALA A 391 14.80 30.98 -1.31
N GLN A 392 15.12 29.84 -1.93
CA GLN A 392 15.18 29.71 -3.38
C GLN A 392 13.79 29.50 -3.99
N PRO A 393 13.45 30.20 -5.09
CA PRO A 393 12.12 30.18 -5.69
C PRO A 393 11.72 28.82 -6.26
N GLY A 394 12.67 28.03 -6.76
CA GLY A 394 12.42 26.66 -7.17
C GLY A 394 13.52 26.04 -8.02
N LEU A 395 13.39 24.73 -8.24
CA LEU A 395 14.21 23.92 -9.14
C LEU A 395 13.30 23.35 -10.23
N VAL A 396 13.71 23.51 -11.49
CA VAL A 396 12.98 23.03 -12.65
C VAL A 396 13.87 22.09 -13.46
N VAL A 397 13.39 20.88 -13.69
CA VAL A 397 14.10 19.81 -14.39
C VAL A 397 13.32 19.45 -15.65
N GLY A 398 14.00 19.40 -16.80
CA GLY A 398 13.36 19.15 -18.10
C GLY A 398 14.16 18.23 -19.01
N ASN A 399 13.47 17.25 -19.61
CA ASN A 399 14.02 16.37 -20.65
C ASN A 399 15.44 15.84 -20.38
N PRO A 400 15.71 15.15 -19.26
CA PRO A 400 17.01 14.51 -19.08
C PRO A 400 17.32 13.57 -20.24
N VAL A 401 18.54 13.61 -20.77
CA VAL A 401 18.98 12.70 -21.85
C VAL A 401 20.02 11.73 -21.33
N LEU A 402 20.36 10.72 -22.15
CA LEU A 402 21.29 9.65 -21.78
C LEU A 402 20.83 8.86 -20.53
N MET A 403 19.51 8.81 -20.32
CA MET A 403 18.91 8.10 -19.20
C MET A 403 19.28 6.60 -19.23
N PRO A 404 19.48 5.99 -18.06
CA PRO A 404 19.69 4.55 -17.94
C PRO A 404 18.46 3.77 -18.43
N GLU A 405 18.67 2.49 -18.74
CA GLU A 405 17.55 1.60 -19.02
C GLU A 405 16.77 1.29 -17.74
N VAL A 406 15.45 1.28 -17.86
CA VAL A 406 14.52 1.03 -16.75
C VAL A 406 13.76 -0.27 -16.98
N PRO A 407 13.32 -0.96 -15.91
CA PRO A 407 12.43 -2.11 -16.07
C PRO A 407 11.16 -1.73 -16.85
N ALA A 408 10.83 -2.53 -17.87
CA ALA A 408 9.79 -2.30 -18.86
C ALA A 408 8.55 -3.19 -18.66
N GLY A 409 8.41 -3.81 -17.48
CA GLY A 409 7.31 -4.72 -17.19
C GLY A 409 7.69 -5.80 -16.17
N PRO A 410 6.74 -6.66 -15.79
CA PRO A 410 6.93 -7.75 -14.81
C PRO A 410 7.98 -8.78 -15.22
N ASP A 411 8.24 -8.90 -16.52
CA ASP A 411 9.15 -9.82 -17.18
C ASP A 411 10.62 -9.36 -17.11
N GLY A 412 10.90 -8.25 -16.43
CA GLY A 412 12.27 -7.79 -16.11
C GLY A 412 13.06 -7.27 -17.31
N GLN A 413 12.45 -7.18 -18.49
CA GLN A 413 13.06 -6.57 -19.67
C GLN A 413 13.38 -5.11 -19.37
N ARG A 414 14.53 -4.63 -19.84
CA ARG A 414 14.93 -3.24 -19.67
C ARG A 414 14.66 -2.47 -20.96
N GLU A 415 14.03 -1.31 -20.85
CA GLU A 415 13.74 -0.42 -21.97
C GLU A 415 14.52 0.88 -21.81
N ARG A 416 15.13 1.33 -22.91
CA ARG A 416 15.72 2.67 -22.98
C ARG A 416 14.62 3.70 -23.16
N LEU A 417 14.55 4.66 -22.25
CA LEU A 417 13.59 5.75 -22.31
C LEU A 417 13.97 6.74 -23.43
N ALA A 418 13.00 7.07 -24.28
CA ALA A 418 13.19 8.05 -25.34
C ALA A 418 13.24 9.48 -24.77
N PRO A 419 14.02 10.40 -25.38
CA PRO A 419 13.95 11.82 -25.07
C PRO A 419 12.53 12.39 -25.19
N LEU A 420 12.24 13.45 -24.43
CA LEU A 420 10.95 14.15 -24.37
C LEU A 420 11.13 15.64 -24.72
N PRO A 421 11.26 16.01 -26.00
CA PRO A 421 11.45 17.40 -26.40
C PRO A 421 10.35 18.35 -25.87
N GLY A 422 9.10 17.88 -25.78
CA GLY A 422 8.01 18.65 -25.17
C GLY A 422 8.28 19.01 -23.71
N ALA A 423 8.83 18.09 -22.93
CA ALA A 423 9.18 18.29 -21.52
C ALA A 423 10.29 19.34 -21.35
N GLU A 424 11.20 19.46 -22.32
CA GLU A 424 12.21 20.53 -22.35
C GLU A 424 11.54 21.90 -22.49
N THR A 425 10.62 22.01 -23.45
CA THR A 425 9.91 23.27 -23.70
C THR A 425 8.95 23.66 -22.56
N GLU A 426 8.39 22.67 -21.86
CA GLU A 426 7.62 22.86 -20.63
C GLU A 426 8.51 23.41 -19.52
N ALA A 427 9.62 22.75 -19.23
CA ALA A 427 10.58 23.15 -18.21
C ALA A 427 11.12 24.57 -18.46
N GLN A 428 11.45 24.92 -19.71
CA GLN A 428 11.87 26.27 -20.07
C GLN A 428 10.79 27.32 -19.76
N ALA A 429 9.53 27.05 -20.12
CA ALA A 429 8.43 27.97 -19.86
C ALA A 429 8.17 28.14 -18.35
N VAL A 430 8.17 27.03 -17.59
CA VAL A 430 7.99 27.06 -16.14
C VAL A 430 9.14 27.79 -15.44
N ALA A 431 10.38 27.53 -15.84
CA ALA A 431 11.56 28.19 -15.27
C ALA A 431 11.54 29.71 -15.50
N GLN A 432 11.11 30.16 -16.68
CA GLN A 432 10.91 31.58 -16.97
C GLN A 432 9.88 32.21 -16.02
N MET A 433 8.79 31.52 -15.71
CA MET A 433 7.75 32.01 -14.81
C MET A 433 8.18 32.03 -13.34
N LEU A 434 9.08 31.13 -12.94
CA LEU A 434 9.65 31.09 -11.59
C LEU A 434 10.90 31.99 -11.45
N GLY A 435 11.43 32.51 -12.55
CA GLY A 435 12.64 33.34 -12.56
C GLY A 435 13.91 32.55 -12.22
N VAL A 436 13.99 31.29 -12.66
CA VAL A 436 15.09 30.36 -12.36
C VAL A 436 15.72 29.81 -13.63
N GLN A 437 16.93 29.25 -13.51
CA GLN A 437 17.56 28.49 -14.59
C GLN A 437 17.12 27.02 -14.48
N PRO A 438 16.59 26.41 -15.56
CA PRO A 438 16.25 25.00 -15.54
C PRO A 438 17.49 24.11 -15.70
N LEU A 439 17.48 22.94 -15.09
CA LEU A 439 18.40 21.85 -15.43
C LEU A 439 17.79 21.05 -16.59
N LEU A 440 18.43 21.10 -17.76
CA LEU A 440 17.95 20.45 -18.98
C LEU A 440 18.89 19.33 -19.42
N THR A 441 18.38 18.39 -20.19
CA THR A 441 19.19 17.44 -20.97
C THR A 441 20.23 16.69 -20.14
N ASP A 442 21.49 16.75 -20.53
CA ASP A 442 22.65 16.13 -19.88
C ASP A 442 23.06 16.84 -18.58
N GLN A 443 22.60 18.08 -18.34
CA GLN A 443 22.84 18.80 -17.08
C GLN A 443 21.86 18.39 -15.98
N ALA A 444 20.71 17.82 -16.35
CA ALA A 444 19.69 17.30 -15.43
C ALA A 444 20.10 15.98 -14.76
N THR A 445 21.26 16.00 -14.09
CA THR A 445 21.84 14.82 -13.45
C THR A 445 21.24 14.54 -12.09
N LYS A 446 21.20 13.25 -11.69
CA LYS A 446 20.76 12.86 -10.34
C LYS A 446 21.54 13.60 -9.26
N SER A 447 22.86 13.64 -9.35
CA SER A 447 23.72 14.32 -8.36
C SER A 447 23.43 15.82 -8.25
N ALA A 448 23.29 16.55 -9.37
CA ALA A 448 22.97 17.98 -9.33
C ALA A 448 21.60 18.24 -8.66
N ILE A 449 20.60 17.46 -9.05
CA ILE A 449 19.23 17.58 -8.54
C ILE A 449 19.18 17.28 -7.03
N VAL A 450 19.77 16.16 -6.59
CA VAL A 450 19.80 15.75 -5.18
C VAL A 450 20.49 16.80 -4.29
N ALA A 451 21.53 17.46 -4.80
CA ALA A 451 22.23 18.50 -4.07
C ALA A 451 21.37 19.77 -3.88
N GLU A 452 20.54 20.13 -4.86
CA GLU A 452 19.76 21.38 -4.83
C GLU A 452 18.39 21.24 -4.16
N MET A 453 17.72 20.10 -4.32
CA MET A 453 16.34 19.86 -3.87
C MET A 453 15.99 20.32 -2.44
N PRO A 454 16.83 20.13 -1.40
CA PRO A 454 16.44 20.42 -0.01
C PRO A 454 16.02 21.87 0.27
N ASN A 455 16.54 22.83 -0.50
CA ASN A 455 16.42 24.28 -0.20
C ASN A 455 15.53 25.04 -1.20
N GLN A 456 14.70 24.33 -1.96
CA GLN A 456 13.86 24.90 -3.01
C GLN A 456 12.41 25.02 -2.55
N ARG A 457 11.71 26.11 -2.92
CA ARG A 457 10.29 26.29 -2.58
C ARG A 457 9.37 25.47 -3.47
N ILE A 458 9.67 25.38 -4.75
CA ILE A 458 8.94 24.60 -5.75
C ILE A 458 9.91 23.65 -6.45
N LEU A 459 9.52 22.39 -6.61
CA LEU A 459 10.25 21.41 -7.41
C LEU A 459 9.39 21.01 -8.60
N HIS A 460 9.86 21.20 -9.83
CA HIS A 460 9.12 20.81 -11.04
C HIS A 460 9.94 19.82 -11.86
N PHE A 461 9.37 18.64 -12.09
CA PHE A 461 10.00 17.56 -12.82
C PHE A 461 9.21 17.22 -14.09
N ALA A 462 9.72 17.67 -15.23
CA ALA A 462 9.27 17.28 -16.57
C ALA A 462 10.24 16.23 -17.14
N THR A 463 10.09 14.98 -16.72
CA THR A 463 10.97 13.85 -17.08
C THR A 463 10.17 12.54 -17.16
N HIS A 464 10.79 11.36 -17.20
CA HIS A 464 10.10 10.09 -17.00
C HIS A 464 10.04 9.71 -15.52
N GLY A 465 8.82 9.46 -15.04
CA GLY A 465 8.53 8.79 -13.79
C GLY A 465 8.14 7.34 -14.08
N VAL A 466 8.88 6.40 -13.51
CA VAL A 466 8.64 4.96 -13.69
C VAL A 466 8.14 4.40 -12.37
N LEU A 467 7.09 3.59 -12.41
CA LEU A 467 6.65 2.82 -11.25
C LEU A 467 7.46 1.53 -11.19
N ASP A 468 8.19 1.33 -10.10
CA ASP A 468 8.93 0.08 -9.90
C ASP A 468 7.92 -1.06 -9.72
N LEU A 469 8.01 -2.07 -10.59
CA LEU A 469 7.25 -3.30 -10.52
C LEU A 469 8.16 -4.37 -9.94
N ASP A 470 7.99 -4.66 -8.65
CA ASP A 470 8.47 -5.88 -8.00
C ASP A 470 9.85 -6.38 -8.50
N ALA A 471 10.84 -5.50 -8.65
CA ALA A 471 12.19 -5.91 -9.05
C ALA A 471 12.85 -6.84 -8.02
N ASN A 472 12.27 -6.97 -6.82
CA ASN A 472 12.73 -7.85 -5.74
C ASN A 472 11.97 -9.18 -5.59
N LEU A 473 11.09 -9.58 -6.54
CA LEU A 473 10.55 -10.95 -6.58
C LEU A 473 11.25 -11.86 -7.60
N ASN A 474 12.19 -11.31 -8.38
CA ASN A 474 12.89 -12.05 -9.43
C ASN A 474 14.01 -12.99 -8.93
N GLU A 475 14.27 -13.09 -7.64
CA GLU A 475 15.09 -14.19 -7.10
C GLU A 475 14.37 -15.55 -7.14
N PHE A 476 13.06 -15.59 -7.44
CA PHE A 476 12.28 -16.84 -7.48
C PHE A 476 11.83 -17.29 -8.89
N GLY A 477 12.31 -16.65 -9.95
CA GLY A 477 11.94 -16.97 -11.34
C GLY A 477 12.97 -17.83 -12.08
N ARG A 478 12.90 -19.16 -11.97
CA ARG A 478 13.47 -20.01 -13.04
C ARG A 478 12.60 -19.89 -14.30
N PRO A 479 13.19 -19.85 -15.52
CA PRO A 479 12.42 -19.85 -16.76
C PRO A 479 11.50 -21.08 -16.85
N ARG A 480 10.29 -20.87 -17.37
CA ARG A 480 9.33 -21.94 -17.65
C ARG A 480 9.88 -22.84 -18.76
N ASP A 481 10.23 -24.08 -18.42
CA ASP A 481 10.56 -25.13 -19.40
C ASP A 481 9.31 -25.43 -20.28
N PRO A 482 9.38 -25.22 -21.61
CA PRO A 482 8.27 -25.49 -22.52
C PRO A 482 7.89 -26.98 -22.61
N ASN A 483 8.77 -27.89 -22.19
CA ASN A 483 8.60 -29.35 -22.34
C ASN A 483 8.20 -30.08 -21.05
N ALA A 484 7.93 -29.36 -19.95
CA ALA A 484 7.46 -29.99 -18.72
C ALA A 484 6.06 -30.63 -18.92
N PRO A 485 5.83 -31.89 -18.48
CA PRO A 485 4.58 -32.58 -18.69
C PRO A 485 3.41 -31.83 -18.02
N LYS A 486 2.29 -31.69 -18.77
CA LYS A 486 1.06 -31.01 -18.33
C LYS A 486 0.43 -31.73 -17.13
N ALA A 487 0.86 -31.39 -15.91
CA ALA A 487 0.09 -31.68 -14.72
C ALA A 487 -1.16 -30.79 -14.72
N ARG A 488 -2.35 -31.41 -14.76
CA ARG A 488 -3.62 -30.73 -14.51
C ARG A 488 -3.60 -30.17 -13.09
N ARG A 489 -3.28 -28.89 -12.94
CA ARG A 489 -3.54 -28.11 -11.71
C ARG A 489 -4.83 -27.33 -11.93
N GLY A 490 -5.85 -27.61 -11.13
CA GLY A 490 -6.99 -26.71 -10.94
C GLY A 490 -6.46 -25.33 -10.56
N GLY A 491 -6.93 -24.31 -11.27
CA GLY A 491 -6.35 -22.98 -11.23
C GLY A 491 -6.58 -22.29 -9.89
N VAL A 492 -5.49 -22.04 -9.17
CA VAL A 492 -5.40 -20.93 -8.22
C VAL A 492 -4.74 -19.79 -8.99
N ILE A 493 -5.50 -18.73 -9.29
CA ILE A 493 -4.92 -17.47 -9.72
C ILE A 493 -4.33 -16.82 -8.47
N VAL A 494 -3.03 -17.01 -8.25
CA VAL A 494 -2.30 -16.31 -7.20
C VAL A 494 -2.12 -14.86 -7.65
N SER A 495 -2.69 -13.91 -6.93
CA SER A 495 -2.23 -12.52 -7.02
C SER A 495 -0.88 -12.41 -6.28
N PRO A 496 0.16 -11.77 -6.84
CA PRO A 496 1.39 -11.46 -6.14
C PRO A 496 1.05 -10.61 -4.91
N GLY A 497 1.38 -11.11 -3.73
CA GLY A 497 0.95 -10.61 -2.42
C GLY A 497 0.56 -11.76 -1.49
N SER A 498 -0.06 -12.83 -2.02
CA SER A 498 -0.50 -13.95 -1.20
C SER A 498 0.66 -14.87 -0.78
N VAL A 499 1.12 -14.73 0.45
CA VAL A 499 1.85 -15.82 1.13
C VAL A 499 0.85 -16.91 1.48
N ILE A 500 1.14 -18.15 1.09
CA ILE A 500 0.35 -19.31 1.52
C ILE A 500 0.47 -19.42 3.04
N ILE A 501 -0.62 -19.17 3.76
CA ILE A 501 -0.68 -19.35 5.22
C ILE A 501 -1.41 -20.66 5.50
N GLY A 502 -0.67 -21.66 5.97
CA GLY A 502 -1.25 -22.81 6.67
C GLY A 502 -1.04 -24.20 6.08
N GLY A 503 -0.05 -24.42 5.21
CA GLY A 503 0.33 -25.77 4.79
C GLY A 503 1.68 -26.18 5.36
N ASN A 504 1.73 -27.25 6.16
CA ASN A 504 2.99 -27.96 6.40
C ASN A 504 3.49 -28.50 5.05
N VAL A 505 4.51 -27.87 4.46
CA VAL A 505 5.21 -28.45 3.31
C VAL A 505 6.24 -29.45 3.85
N THR A 506 5.92 -30.73 3.75
CA THR A 506 6.87 -31.81 4.00
C THR A 506 7.80 -31.92 2.80
N VAL A 507 9.06 -31.52 2.94
CA VAL A 507 10.13 -31.89 2.00
C VAL A 507 10.99 -32.94 2.68
N ASN A 508 10.96 -34.17 2.15
CA ASN A 508 11.80 -35.29 2.58
C ASN A 508 11.74 -35.64 4.08
N GLY A 509 10.55 -35.76 4.65
CA GLY A 509 10.34 -36.43 5.94
C GLY A 509 10.87 -35.72 7.20
N ASN A 510 11.41 -34.51 7.09
CA ASN A 510 11.82 -33.69 8.24
C ASN A 510 11.00 -32.40 8.32
N ASN A 511 10.45 -32.12 9.49
CA ASN A 511 9.79 -30.85 9.81
C ASN A 511 10.84 -29.73 9.85
N ALA A 512 11.05 -29.05 8.73
CA ALA A 512 11.88 -27.86 8.68
C ALA A 512 10.99 -26.62 8.70
N ASN A 513 11.07 -25.83 9.77
CA ASN A 513 10.73 -24.42 9.73
C ASN A 513 11.59 -23.79 8.64
N LEU A 514 10.98 -23.15 7.65
CA LEU A 514 11.70 -22.39 6.63
C LEU A 514 12.28 -21.13 7.29
N ALA A 515 13.42 -21.29 7.97
CA ALA A 515 14.27 -20.19 8.38
C ALA A 515 15.02 -19.71 7.13
N LEU A 516 14.49 -18.70 6.45
CA LEU A 516 15.22 -17.96 5.43
C LEU A 516 16.17 -17.00 6.16
N ALA A 517 17.38 -17.48 6.44
CA ALA A 517 18.50 -16.65 6.84
C ALA A 517 19.08 -15.97 5.60
N GLY A 518 18.91 -14.65 5.53
CA GLY A 518 19.58 -13.76 4.59
C GLY A 518 19.61 -12.38 5.22
N GLU A 519 20.78 -11.97 5.70
CA GLU A 519 21.02 -10.61 6.19
C GLU A 519 20.97 -9.64 5.00
N GLY A 520 19.79 -9.10 4.75
CA GLY A 520 19.57 -8.03 3.80
C GLY A 520 18.37 -7.25 4.29
N VAL A 521 18.58 -5.99 4.66
CA VAL A 521 17.51 -5.07 5.07
C VAL A 521 16.54 -4.94 3.89
N VAL A 522 15.40 -5.63 3.91
CA VAL A 522 14.33 -5.37 2.94
C VAL A 522 13.59 -4.15 3.45
N GLN A 523 14.06 -2.97 3.06
CA GLN A 523 13.27 -1.75 3.23
C GLN A 523 11.91 -1.98 2.57
N PRO A 524 10.79 -1.57 3.19
CA PRO A 524 9.49 -1.60 2.53
C PRO A 524 9.63 -0.80 1.23
N ALA A 525 9.65 -1.49 0.10
CA ALA A 525 9.95 -0.90 -1.18
C ALA A 525 8.86 0.13 -1.48
N VAL A 526 9.18 1.41 -1.40
CA VAL A 526 8.31 2.45 -1.94
C VAL A 526 8.51 2.39 -3.45
N PRO A 527 7.54 1.89 -4.23
CA PRO A 527 7.71 1.74 -5.66
C PRO A 527 7.77 3.13 -6.32
N GLY A 528 8.66 3.29 -7.29
CA GLY A 528 8.74 4.49 -8.09
C GLY A 528 10.14 5.10 -8.17
N LEU A 529 10.43 5.72 -9.31
CA LEU A 529 11.66 6.47 -9.55
C LEU A 529 11.44 7.59 -10.56
N LEU A 530 12.32 8.60 -10.52
CA LEU A 530 12.53 9.57 -11.58
C LEU A 530 13.78 9.17 -12.37
N ALA A 531 13.64 9.05 -13.70
CA ALA A 531 14.79 8.85 -14.57
C ALA A 531 15.43 10.20 -14.90
N LEU A 532 16.72 10.32 -14.66
CA LEU A 532 17.53 11.52 -14.80
C LEU A 532 18.81 11.20 -15.60
N ALA A 533 19.59 12.22 -15.95
CA ALA A 533 20.89 11.98 -16.55
C ALA A 533 21.85 11.35 -15.50
N PRO A 534 22.62 10.32 -15.87
CA PRO A 534 23.62 9.76 -14.98
C PRO A 534 24.81 10.72 -14.84
N SER A 535 25.53 10.62 -13.72
CA SER A 535 26.80 11.34 -13.52
C SER A 535 27.92 10.40 -13.04
N ARG A 536 29.15 10.93 -12.88
CA ARG A 536 30.29 10.14 -12.39
C ARG A 536 30.07 9.76 -10.92
N GLY A 537 29.49 8.58 -10.70
CA GLY A 537 29.26 8.02 -9.36
C GLY A 537 27.79 7.73 -9.03
N ASP A 538 26.85 7.97 -9.95
CA ASP A 538 25.46 7.60 -9.78
C ASP A 538 24.88 6.93 -11.03
N ASP A 539 23.72 6.28 -10.86
CA ASP A 539 23.02 5.54 -11.90
C ASP A 539 21.97 6.37 -12.66
N GLY A 540 21.82 7.66 -12.37
CA GLY A 540 20.77 8.51 -12.95
C GLY A 540 19.33 8.17 -12.50
N LEU A 541 19.13 7.23 -11.57
CA LEU A 541 17.80 6.84 -11.09
C LEU A 541 17.54 7.37 -9.69
N LEU A 542 16.68 8.39 -9.54
CA LEU A 542 16.30 8.89 -8.22
C LEU A 542 15.08 8.09 -7.70
N ARG A 543 15.31 7.17 -6.77
CA ARG A 543 14.28 6.25 -6.27
C ARG A 543 13.41 6.89 -5.19
N ALA A 544 12.16 6.46 -5.10
CA ALA A 544 11.22 6.92 -4.08
C ALA A 544 11.72 6.62 -2.64
N ALA A 545 12.42 5.51 -2.43
CA ALA A 545 13.06 5.22 -1.13
C ALA A 545 14.15 6.24 -0.77
N GLU A 546 14.95 6.70 -1.75
CA GLU A 546 15.96 7.74 -1.54
C GLU A 546 15.29 9.08 -1.18
N ILE A 547 14.29 9.49 -1.97
CA ILE A 547 13.51 10.72 -1.72
C ILE A 547 12.88 10.68 -0.34
N ALA A 548 12.30 9.54 0.06
CA ALA A 548 11.64 9.39 1.33
C ALA A 548 12.59 9.62 2.52
N THR A 549 13.91 9.47 2.38
CA THR A 549 14.88 9.76 3.45
C THR A 549 15.31 11.23 3.53
N MET A 550 14.94 12.04 2.54
CA MET A 550 15.31 13.45 2.47
C MET A 550 14.51 14.32 3.45
N ARG A 551 15.02 15.54 3.68
CA ARG A 551 14.29 16.62 4.37
C ARG A 551 14.17 17.81 3.43
N LEU A 552 13.01 17.95 2.80
CA LEU A 552 12.74 18.96 1.79
C LEU A 552 11.98 20.15 2.40
N GLN A 553 12.39 21.36 2.01
CA GLN A 553 11.71 22.61 2.37
C GLN A 553 10.67 23.05 1.32
N ALA A 554 10.48 22.25 0.27
CA ALA A 554 9.54 22.53 -0.79
C ALA A 554 8.09 22.53 -0.28
N GLN A 555 7.33 23.53 -0.72
CA GLN A 555 5.89 23.63 -0.48
C GLN A 555 5.09 22.92 -1.57
N LEU A 556 5.67 22.80 -2.77
CA LEU A 556 5.04 22.16 -3.92
C LEU A 556 6.05 21.34 -4.70
N VAL A 557 5.68 20.10 -5.02
CA VAL A 557 6.34 19.29 -6.04
C VAL A 557 5.37 19.07 -7.20
N VAL A 558 5.81 19.29 -8.43
CA VAL A 558 5.05 18.97 -9.65
C VAL A 558 5.77 17.86 -10.39
N LEU A 559 5.13 16.70 -10.46
CA LEU A 559 5.58 15.51 -11.19
C LEU A 559 4.86 15.48 -12.54
N SER A 560 5.36 16.27 -13.49
CA SER A 560 4.95 16.25 -14.90
C SER A 560 5.64 15.11 -15.66
N ALA A 561 5.73 13.96 -15.01
CA ALA A 561 6.63 12.89 -15.40
C ALA A 561 5.95 11.52 -15.54
N CYS A 562 4.72 11.38 -15.08
CA CYS A 562 4.19 10.06 -14.80
C CYS A 562 3.69 9.34 -16.07
N ASN A 563 4.41 8.30 -16.47
CA ASN A 563 3.96 7.29 -17.43
C ASN A 563 3.29 6.12 -16.67
N THR A 564 2.26 6.42 -15.88
CA THR A 564 1.67 5.59 -14.80
C THR A 564 0.76 4.45 -15.28
N GLY A 565 1.10 3.84 -16.41
CA GLY A 565 0.44 2.66 -16.97
C GLY A 565 1.37 1.52 -17.40
N ARG A 566 2.70 1.71 -17.33
CA ARG A 566 3.66 0.61 -17.58
C ARG A 566 3.82 -0.22 -16.31
N GLY A 567 2.93 -1.20 -16.14
CA GLY A 567 3.04 -2.19 -15.07
C GLY A 567 1.75 -2.66 -14.41
N ARG A 568 1.87 -3.68 -13.54
CA ARG A 568 0.76 -4.14 -12.69
C ARG A 568 0.33 -2.98 -11.79
N ILE A 569 -0.92 -2.60 -11.92
CA ILE A 569 -1.55 -1.58 -11.10
C ILE A 569 -1.74 -2.14 -9.70
N THR A 570 -0.87 -1.75 -8.79
CA THR A 570 -1.08 -1.90 -7.35
C THR A 570 -1.55 -0.56 -6.81
N GLY A 571 -2.46 -0.57 -5.83
CA GLY A 571 -2.95 0.65 -5.19
C GLY A 571 -1.82 1.51 -4.59
N ASP A 572 -0.68 0.90 -4.26
CA ASP A 572 0.49 1.59 -3.70
C ASP A 572 1.49 2.09 -4.75
N GLY A 573 1.47 1.53 -5.96
CA GLY A 573 2.38 1.87 -7.06
C GLY A 573 2.24 3.31 -7.52
N VAL A 574 1.04 3.74 -7.90
CA VAL A 574 0.83 5.06 -8.56
C VAL A 574 1.05 6.24 -7.61
N MET A 575 0.87 6.02 -6.31
CA MET A 575 1.09 7.03 -5.28
C MET A 575 2.47 6.90 -4.61
N GLY A 576 3.28 5.90 -4.95
CA GLY A 576 4.57 5.65 -4.28
C GLY A 576 5.53 6.84 -4.38
N LEU A 577 5.70 7.40 -5.57
CA LEU A 577 6.55 8.57 -5.77
C LEU A 577 5.97 9.82 -5.08
N ALA A 578 4.67 10.11 -5.21
CA ALA A 578 4.05 11.25 -4.52
C ALA A 578 4.14 11.12 -2.99
N ARG A 579 3.93 9.91 -2.44
CA ARG A 579 4.09 9.60 -1.02
C ARG A 579 5.51 9.83 -0.55
N SER A 580 6.53 9.50 -1.35
CA SER A 580 7.92 9.75 -0.96
C SER A 580 8.21 11.24 -0.72
N PHE A 581 7.65 12.13 -1.54
CA PHE A 581 7.76 13.57 -1.34
C PHE A 581 6.96 14.06 -0.13
N LEU A 582 5.75 13.52 0.09
CA LEU A 582 4.97 13.81 1.30
C LEU A 582 5.74 13.38 2.56
N VAL A 583 6.37 12.20 2.54
CA VAL A 583 7.25 11.73 3.61
C VAL A 583 8.35 12.75 3.84
N ALA A 584 9.10 13.07 2.79
CA ALA A 584 10.27 13.93 2.79
C ALA A 584 10.04 15.38 3.26
N GLY A 585 8.80 15.81 3.48
CA GLY A 585 8.50 17.13 4.05
C GLY A 585 7.49 17.94 3.25
N VAL A 586 7.23 17.57 2.00
CA VAL A 586 6.45 18.38 1.08
C VAL A 586 4.95 18.29 1.43
N PRO A 587 4.24 19.41 1.64
CA PRO A 587 2.82 19.36 1.98
C PRO A 587 1.92 19.06 0.78
N THR A 588 2.36 19.40 -0.44
CA THR A 588 1.54 19.31 -1.65
C THR A 588 2.33 18.76 -2.83
N VAL A 589 1.77 17.76 -3.51
CA VAL A 589 2.34 17.18 -4.74
C VAL A 589 1.28 17.21 -5.85
N VAL A 590 1.61 17.76 -7.01
CA VAL A 590 0.83 17.58 -8.24
C VAL A 590 1.45 16.44 -9.04
N ALA A 591 0.68 15.45 -9.45
CA ALA A 591 1.17 14.31 -10.22
C ALA A 591 0.17 13.89 -11.31
N SER A 592 0.66 13.37 -12.44
CA SER A 592 -0.22 12.81 -13.48
C SER A 592 -0.56 11.34 -13.27
N LEU A 593 -1.81 10.99 -13.57
CA LEU A 593 -2.37 9.63 -13.56
C LEU A 593 -2.05 8.84 -14.83
N TRP A 594 -1.57 9.48 -15.89
CA TRP A 594 -1.08 8.84 -17.12
C TRP A 594 -0.23 9.82 -17.94
N LYS A 595 0.42 9.32 -18.99
CA LYS A 595 1.14 10.14 -19.95
C LYS A 595 0.17 10.98 -20.79
N VAL A 596 0.28 12.29 -20.67
CA VAL A 596 -0.45 13.29 -21.46
C VAL A 596 0.39 13.64 -22.70
N PRO A 597 -0.22 13.96 -23.86
CA PRO A 597 0.53 14.47 -25.00
C PRO A 597 1.24 15.80 -24.69
N ASP A 598 2.37 16.05 -25.33
CA ASP A 598 3.27 17.17 -25.03
C ASP A 598 2.58 18.54 -25.12
N ASN A 599 1.86 18.81 -26.22
CA ASN A 599 1.21 20.10 -26.45
C ASN A 599 0.17 20.44 -25.36
N PRO A 600 -0.83 19.59 -25.05
CA PRO A 600 -1.74 19.82 -23.93
C PRO A 600 -1.05 19.96 -22.58
N THR A 601 0.00 19.16 -22.31
CA THR A 601 0.73 19.23 -21.04
C THR A 601 1.35 20.60 -20.84
N LYS A 602 2.01 21.13 -21.87
CA LYS A 602 2.58 22.48 -21.85
C LYS A 602 1.51 23.55 -21.63
N THR A 603 0.39 23.48 -22.36
CA THR A 603 -0.74 24.40 -22.18
C THR A 603 -1.24 24.40 -20.74
N LEU A 604 -1.45 23.21 -20.17
CA LEU A 604 -1.93 23.04 -18.80
C LEU A 604 -0.93 23.56 -17.78
N MET A 605 0.36 23.25 -17.91
CA MET A 605 1.38 23.66 -16.93
C MET A 605 1.61 25.17 -16.94
N ILE A 606 1.64 25.81 -18.10
CA ILE A 606 1.70 27.27 -18.19
C ILE A 606 0.48 27.88 -17.50
N ALA A 607 -0.73 27.41 -17.82
CA ALA A 607 -1.96 27.90 -17.20
C ALA A 607 -1.98 27.66 -15.67
N PHE A 608 -1.43 26.54 -15.22
CA PHE A 608 -1.31 26.19 -13.80
C PHE A 608 -0.41 27.18 -13.06
N TYR A 609 0.81 27.44 -13.53
CA TYR A 609 1.69 28.40 -12.87
C TYR A 609 1.16 29.85 -12.95
N GLN A 610 0.45 30.21 -14.03
CA GLN A 610 -0.19 31.53 -14.15
C GLN A 610 -1.34 31.68 -13.14
N ALA A 611 -2.07 30.60 -12.89
CA ALA A 611 -3.10 30.57 -11.86
C ALA A 611 -2.49 30.56 -10.46
N LEU A 612 -1.39 29.82 -10.24
CA LEU A 612 -0.71 29.71 -8.96
C LEU A 612 -0.10 31.05 -8.50
N GLN A 613 0.44 31.84 -9.43
CA GLN A 613 0.91 33.21 -9.14
C GLN A 613 -0.22 34.15 -8.68
N ARG A 614 -1.46 33.90 -9.11
CA ARG A 614 -2.64 34.70 -8.73
C ARG A 614 -3.30 34.19 -7.45
N ASN A 615 -3.27 32.88 -7.23
CA ASN A 615 -3.81 32.23 -6.05
C ASN A 615 -2.89 31.07 -5.63
N PRO A 616 -2.25 31.11 -4.45
CA PRO A 616 -1.29 30.10 -4.01
C PRO A 616 -1.94 28.74 -3.68
N ASP A 617 -3.28 28.64 -3.70
CA ASP A 617 -3.97 27.36 -3.56
C ASP A 617 -3.77 26.49 -4.81
N THR A 618 -3.17 25.31 -4.59
CA THR A 618 -2.74 24.43 -5.67
C THR A 618 -3.94 23.77 -6.35
N ALA A 619 -4.97 23.39 -5.60
CA ALA A 619 -6.17 22.77 -6.16
C ALA A 619 -6.99 23.76 -7.01
N VAL A 620 -7.11 25.02 -6.57
CA VAL A 620 -7.77 26.09 -7.33
C VAL A 620 -6.98 26.42 -8.61
N ALA A 621 -5.65 26.52 -8.50
CA ALA A 621 -4.78 26.78 -9.63
C ALA A 621 -4.88 25.65 -10.67
N LEU A 622 -4.84 24.39 -10.23
CA LEU A 622 -4.96 23.23 -11.10
C LEU A 622 -6.32 23.15 -11.78
N ARG A 623 -7.41 23.41 -11.05
CA ARG A 623 -8.76 23.50 -11.65
C ARG A 623 -8.82 24.57 -12.74
N SER A 624 -8.29 25.75 -12.46
CA SER A 624 -8.28 26.86 -13.43
C SER A 624 -7.49 26.49 -14.69
N ALA A 625 -6.35 25.81 -14.53
CA ALA A 625 -5.56 25.28 -15.64
C ALA A 625 -6.32 24.24 -16.47
N MET A 626 -7.02 23.30 -15.83
CA MET A 626 -7.85 22.32 -16.51
C MET A 626 -8.97 22.98 -17.32
N LEU A 627 -9.68 23.94 -16.73
CA LEU A 627 -10.77 24.66 -17.40
C LEU A 627 -10.28 25.49 -18.60
N GLU A 628 -9.08 26.05 -18.51
CA GLU A 628 -8.46 26.74 -19.65
C GLU A 628 -8.04 25.74 -20.74
N THR A 629 -7.43 24.62 -20.34
CA THR A 629 -6.96 23.59 -21.27
C THR A 629 -8.12 22.94 -22.03
N ILE A 630 -9.28 22.71 -21.39
CA ILE A 630 -10.50 22.17 -22.01
C ILE A 630 -10.92 22.97 -23.25
N LYS A 631 -10.71 24.30 -23.26
CA LYS A 631 -11.11 25.17 -24.38
C LYS A 631 -10.32 24.87 -25.66
N GLN A 632 -9.06 24.45 -25.52
CA GLN A 632 -8.14 24.18 -26.64
C GLN A 632 -8.02 22.67 -26.92
N HIS A 633 -8.14 21.85 -25.88
CA HIS A 633 -7.99 20.40 -25.90
C HIS A 633 -9.19 19.75 -25.18
N PRO A 634 -10.34 19.59 -25.84
CA PRO A 634 -11.59 19.17 -25.17
C PRO A 634 -11.58 17.71 -24.70
N ASN A 635 -10.64 16.88 -25.17
CA ASN A 635 -10.56 15.47 -24.77
C ASN A 635 -10.09 15.35 -23.31
N PRO A 636 -10.84 14.66 -22.42
CA PRO A 636 -10.46 14.42 -21.02
C PRO A 636 -9.05 13.89 -20.82
N ARG A 637 -8.54 13.09 -21.75
CA ARG A 637 -7.16 12.58 -21.74
C ARG A 637 -6.12 13.70 -21.56
N ASP A 638 -6.40 14.87 -22.11
CA ASP A 638 -5.46 15.96 -22.29
C ASP A 638 -5.36 16.89 -21.08
N TRP A 639 -6.39 16.93 -20.22
CA TRP A 639 -6.46 17.85 -19.08
C TRP A 639 -6.74 17.18 -17.74
N SER A 640 -7.34 15.98 -17.71
CA SER A 640 -7.80 15.34 -16.45
C SER A 640 -6.77 14.43 -15.78
N ALA A 641 -5.56 14.35 -16.33
CA ALA A 641 -4.53 13.45 -15.81
C ALA A 641 -3.93 13.93 -14.49
N PHE A 642 -3.82 15.24 -14.28
CA PHE A 642 -3.13 15.81 -13.12
C PHE A 642 -4.03 15.83 -11.89
N ILE A 643 -3.49 15.41 -10.75
CA ILE A 643 -4.17 15.46 -9.45
C ILE A 643 -3.29 16.17 -8.43
N THR A 644 -3.94 16.91 -7.52
CA THR A 644 -3.31 17.43 -6.31
C THR A 644 -3.37 16.37 -5.22
N VAL A 645 -2.25 16.08 -4.58
CA VAL A 645 -2.10 15.14 -3.47
C VAL A 645 -1.56 15.87 -2.25
N GLY A 646 -2.23 15.73 -1.10
CA GLY A 646 -1.83 16.35 0.16
C GLY A 646 -2.67 17.57 0.51
N ALA A 647 -2.06 18.58 1.14
CA ALA A 647 -2.76 19.80 1.51
C ALA A 647 -3.05 20.66 0.25
N PRO A 648 -4.31 21.04 -0.01
CA PRO A 648 -4.67 21.86 -1.18
C PRO A 648 -4.17 23.30 -1.11
#